data_AF-A0A4S3TKL0-F1
#
_entry.id   AF-A0A4S3TKL0-F1
#
_cell.length_a   1.000
_cell.length_b   1.000
_cell.length_c   1.000
_cell.angle_alpha   90.00
_cell.angle_beta   90.00
_cell.angle_gamma   90.00
#
_symmetry.space_group_name_H-M   'P 1'
#
loop_
_entity.id
_entity.type
_entity.pdbx_description
1 polymer ?
#
loop_
_entity_poly.entity_id
_entity_poly.type
_entity_poly.pdbx_seq_one_letter_code
_entity_poly.pdbx_strand_id
1 'polypeptide(L)'
;MDPSTLAECANELADRWEDVDFTETNSDTWPPTLHKREQWMGRQDKLPFAPWGDYDHPEADPDEDARWKWGLEENYVDGETVAIAEDDPRLDGRVFIQLEDDPYAFVDGDDIRCPETGEVHPAFVAILEHLGATYADVSTSGSGVHAYYRGELPIDGTEQATFALDSDPWGKNDDVPTVEIYANKHVNVATGEHVEETPLEVAKWDTDVLRTILKVNGYEDQESVEHDTDRERPELKGYNPDSTSADETTADIRDVLATVDNLEPSDVRLRTRQTGEESTGWSTWDPSYRASASGESLHYNGEGVFHDHKENEAFGVLGLIAVEEDIISNPWDRLTGAEWWNAVEAARDRGAPIPELDRSVGQQATEPTTVLPSEDILPPVTAWDWEAAGARAAHGELPEQDTLDVDDVRERTVETIADGYKRGDRRLVEVLPTGGKSFGSIEAAARTSEPITYLTGRGRKEQYDQIAEWCREHGLTYKILPAFTRDCPTASGEHGEDWKETVLDWYNRGATPQDIHKYAEDILDRPLPCQVGHDENHVDCPYARKWDFDPETDGSADPDEDLQINVLIGHYTHAHREDKVVHGRTVVFDEFPGGAYERTLDHGIEGAVTYYLQSHDAIPFDHYTELLEGRDDDARRANALTELLDHRIDPDGRAVLKDDAANAAAPLAAFTLLAAAENNLGNGLERAEFAADGHDNDDSRVGLHDREEGTVRVLAPPDLSYARGVVALDGTPTKSMWELVLGERLNHRQILTDDERRDYLRDALDLNLVRTSEYVKPYNSADHVAVNDDAALLEAITERHDEDPSVITSMTALQEYECEGVLSYNDNTGEVLEGPADQVRWYGNVLGSNEFKHKRVGAVIGSTHYGDRFIQKWGAYAGEAVERNDEKGAELSYGEFGDDVLQHMREHTTLQSVMRFGRDGEGAVVYVHTDTLPEWVEPVIAAEGRVIRTRSEGEQQVIKAATDLHSWQTAEIAEHPIVNVGKRQVFNILNDLADHGYLQRESDGRGYVWYDDGLHRINDHGDVELEPVELDGAEGANEVEEIARRKTIYTWDFRNSPCELTSDPADSLNDIDRLASEPATGGDRPPDSID
;
A
#
# COMPACT_ATOMS: atom_id res chain seq x y z
N MET A 1 39.82 45.47 37.48
CA MET A 1 38.35 45.46 37.55
C MET A 1 37.96 44.01 37.71
N ASP A 2 36.94 43.76 38.52
CA ASP A 2 36.57 42.44 39.05
C ASP A 2 36.05 41.52 37.93
N PRO A 3 36.39 40.20 37.86
CA PRO A 3 35.89 39.28 36.84
C PRO A 3 34.43 38.84 37.08
N SER A 4 33.77 39.40 38.09
CA SER A 4 32.41 39.09 38.53
C SER A 4 31.33 39.91 37.80
N THR A 5 31.70 40.84 36.90
CA THR A 5 30.75 41.75 36.21
C THR A 5 30.65 41.53 34.70
N LEU A 6 31.12 40.38 34.17
CA LEU A 6 30.81 39.95 32.79
C LEU A 6 29.89 38.72 32.76
N ALA A 7 29.36 38.31 33.92
CA ALA A 7 28.38 37.23 34.07
C ALA A 7 26.94 37.76 34.29
N GLU A 8 26.67 39.04 33.99
CA GLU A 8 25.36 39.68 34.20
C GLU A 8 24.82 40.42 32.96
N CYS A 9 25.23 39.99 31.76
CA CYS A 9 24.48 40.23 30.50
C CYS A 9 24.59 38.97 29.63
N ALA A 10 24.20 37.81 30.17
CA ALA A 10 23.71 36.75 29.32
C ALA A 10 22.25 37.11 29.08
N ASN A 11 21.91 37.60 27.88
CA ASN A 11 20.53 37.48 27.41
C ASN A 11 20.16 36.01 27.63
N GLU A 12 19.04 35.77 28.31
CA GLU A 12 18.43 34.45 28.34
C GLU A 12 18.20 34.09 26.87
N LEU A 13 19.04 33.21 26.30
CA LEU A 13 18.81 32.69 24.96
C LEU A 13 17.40 32.09 24.97
N ALA A 14 16.59 32.41 23.96
CA ALA A 14 15.24 31.92 23.90
C ALA A 14 15.29 30.39 23.74
N ASP A 15 14.64 29.67 24.66
CA ASP A 15 14.44 28.21 24.52
C ASP A 15 13.36 27.90 23.47
N ARG A 16 12.63 28.92 22.97
CA ARG A 16 11.50 28.82 22.04
C ARG A 16 11.57 29.93 20.99
N TRP A 17 11.30 29.61 19.74
CA TRP A 17 11.32 30.53 18.60
C TRP A 17 10.21 31.58 18.65
N GLU A 18 9.09 31.30 19.32
CA GLU A 18 7.99 32.26 19.47
C GLU A 18 8.38 33.51 20.29
N ASP A 19 9.43 33.40 21.11
CA ASP A 19 9.92 34.47 21.98
C ASP A 19 11.05 35.28 21.33
N VAL A 20 11.53 34.89 20.14
CA VAL A 20 12.69 35.50 19.46
C VAL A 20 12.31 36.79 18.72
N ASP A 21 13.04 37.86 19.01
CA ASP A 21 12.94 39.13 18.26
C ASP A 21 13.88 39.15 17.04
N PHE A 22 13.31 38.92 15.84
CA PHE A 22 14.03 38.97 14.56
C PHE A 22 14.37 40.40 14.08
N THR A 23 14.16 41.43 14.90
CA THR A 23 14.55 42.81 14.59
C THR A 23 15.92 43.20 15.16
N GLU A 24 16.44 42.45 16.12
CA GLU A 24 17.75 42.67 16.74
C GLU A 24 18.78 41.66 16.19
N THR A 25 19.86 42.15 15.56
CA THR A 25 20.93 41.31 15.00
C THR A 25 22.33 41.73 15.48
N ASN A 26 23.19 40.73 15.68
CA ASN A 26 24.63 40.87 15.86
C ASN A 26 25.34 40.62 14.53
N SER A 27 25.81 41.70 13.89
CA SER A 27 26.63 41.59 12.69
C SER A 27 27.98 40.89 12.96
N ASP A 28 28.60 40.34 11.91
CA ASP A 28 29.93 39.71 11.96
C ASP A 28 29.99 38.49 12.91
N THR A 29 28.88 37.75 13.05
CA THR A 29 28.75 36.62 13.96
C THR A 29 28.32 35.36 13.22
N TRP A 30 29.12 34.29 13.32
CA TRP A 30 28.87 33.01 12.63
C TRP A 30 28.94 31.82 13.58
N PRO A 31 28.38 30.65 13.19
CA PRO A 31 28.48 29.43 13.98
C PRO A 31 29.96 29.03 14.16
N PRO A 32 30.46 28.87 15.39
CA PRO A 32 31.86 28.52 15.63
C PRO A 32 32.31 27.20 14.99
N THR A 33 31.36 26.31 14.69
CA THR A 33 31.60 25.01 14.06
C THR A 33 31.77 25.12 12.55
N LEU A 34 31.03 26.01 11.88
CA LEU A 34 31.19 26.29 10.44
C LEU A 34 32.38 27.21 10.18
N HIS A 35 32.57 28.23 11.03
CA HIS A 35 33.65 29.22 10.87
C HIS A 35 35.05 28.58 10.88
N LYS A 36 35.24 27.43 11.54
CA LYS A 36 36.53 26.72 11.61
C LYS A 36 36.81 25.81 10.41
N ARG A 37 35.84 25.54 9.54
CA ARG A 37 36.02 24.64 8.40
C ARG A 37 36.59 25.39 7.20
N GLU A 38 37.44 24.71 6.43
CA GLU A 38 38.00 25.23 5.16
C GLU A 38 37.00 25.00 4.02
N GLN A 39 35.83 25.63 4.10
CA GLN A 39 34.72 25.50 3.15
C GLN A 39 34.06 26.85 2.85
N TRP A 40 34.78 27.95 3.09
CA TRP A 40 34.29 29.30 2.80
C TRP A 40 34.85 29.80 1.48
N MET A 41 34.01 30.54 0.75
CA MET A 41 34.41 31.35 -0.40
C MET A 41 33.92 32.79 -0.21
N GLY A 42 34.52 33.72 -0.94
CA GLY A 42 33.99 35.07 -1.01
C GLY A 42 32.65 35.09 -1.76
N ARG A 43 31.83 36.10 -1.53
CA ARG A 43 30.58 36.34 -2.25
C ARG A 43 30.70 37.56 -3.13
N GLN A 44 30.23 37.47 -4.37
CA GLN A 44 30.06 38.60 -5.27
C GLN A 44 28.70 38.48 -5.97
N ASP A 45 27.80 39.45 -5.76
CA ASP A 45 26.45 39.46 -6.37
C ASP A 45 25.67 38.13 -6.14
N LYS A 46 25.72 37.63 -4.90
CA LYS A 46 25.18 36.31 -4.43
C LYS A 46 25.90 35.06 -4.93
N LEU A 47 26.94 35.18 -5.76
CA LEU A 47 27.68 34.03 -6.29
C LEU A 47 29.01 33.79 -5.54
N PRO A 48 29.45 32.52 -5.43
CA PRO A 48 30.74 32.18 -4.84
C PRO A 48 31.90 32.65 -5.73
N PHE A 49 32.87 33.33 -5.13
CA PHE A 49 34.05 33.85 -5.82
C PHE A 49 35.30 33.77 -4.93
N ALA A 50 36.34 33.13 -5.43
CA ALA A 50 37.65 33.04 -4.78
C ALA A 50 38.66 34.00 -5.43
N PRO A 51 38.79 35.26 -4.96
CA PRO A 51 39.75 36.20 -5.54
C PRO A 51 41.22 35.77 -5.41
N TRP A 52 41.50 34.81 -4.51
CA TRP A 52 42.81 34.18 -4.30
C TRP A 52 43.08 32.96 -5.18
N GLY A 53 42.05 32.39 -5.82
CA GLY A 53 42.20 31.25 -6.72
C GLY A 53 42.87 31.63 -8.05
N ASP A 54 43.34 30.61 -8.77
CA ASP A 54 43.90 30.79 -10.10
C ASP A 54 42.79 31.00 -11.15
N TYR A 55 43.02 31.90 -12.10
CA TYR A 55 42.06 32.17 -13.19
C TYR A 55 41.93 30.98 -14.14
N ASP A 56 43.05 30.34 -14.45
CA ASP A 56 43.15 29.16 -15.30
C ASP A 56 43.40 27.93 -14.41
N HIS A 57 42.51 26.94 -14.41
CA HIS A 57 42.69 25.69 -13.68
C HIS A 57 42.37 24.50 -14.60
N PRO A 58 43.16 23.39 -14.59
CA PRO A 58 42.94 22.25 -15.49
C PRO A 58 41.60 21.55 -15.33
N GLU A 59 40.95 21.72 -14.17
CA GLU A 59 39.60 21.18 -13.91
C GLU A 59 38.49 22.16 -14.28
N ALA A 60 38.80 23.41 -14.68
CA ALA A 60 37.83 24.34 -15.25
C ALA A 60 37.92 24.33 -16.78
N ASP A 61 36.82 24.65 -17.46
CA ASP A 61 36.84 24.72 -18.91
C ASP A 61 37.77 25.85 -19.39
N PRO A 62 38.49 25.69 -20.53
CA PRO A 62 39.51 26.65 -20.97
C PRO A 62 39.00 28.08 -21.22
N ASP A 63 37.68 28.26 -21.33
CA ASP A 63 37.02 29.55 -21.56
C ASP A 63 36.32 30.09 -20.29
N GLU A 64 36.43 29.41 -19.15
CA GLU A 64 35.80 29.77 -17.87
C GLU A 64 36.82 30.25 -16.82
N ASP A 65 36.41 31.23 -16.01
CA ASP A 65 37.24 31.74 -14.91
C ASP A 65 37.10 30.80 -13.69
N ALA A 66 38.13 30.00 -13.45
CA ALA A 66 38.12 28.95 -12.43
C ALA A 66 37.88 29.47 -10.99
N ARG A 67 38.02 30.77 -10.75
CA ARG A 67 37.75 31.40 -9.44
C ARG A 67 36.27 31.43 -9.06
N TRP A 68 35.37 31.25 -10.03
CA TRP A 68 33.92 31.11 -9.80
C TRP A 68 33.49 29.66 -9.58
N LYS A 69 34.41 28.70 -9.81
CA LYS A 69 34.11 27.28 -9.69
C LYS A 69 34.14 26.89 -8.22
N TRP A 70 32.97 26.88 -7.62
CA TRP A 70 32.74 26.50 -6.23
C TRP A 70 32.82 24.99 -5.99
N GLY A 71 33.07 24.17 -7.01
CA GLY A 71 33.39 22.74 -6.86
C GLY A 71 34.89 22.46 -6.74
N LEU A 72 35.76 23.47 -6.80
CA LEU A 72 37.21 23.30 -6.62
C LEU A 72 37.57 23.51 -5.14
N GLU A 73 38.05 22.47 -4.48
CA GLU A 73 38.49 22.56 -3.08
C GLU A 73 39.63 23.58 -2.88
N GLU A 74 40.47 23.80 -3.90
CA GLU A 74 41.55 24.81 -3.86
C GLU A 74 41.03 26.25 -3.73
N ASN A 75 39.75 26.48 -4.05
CA ASN A 75 39.12 27.78 -3.88
C ASN A 75 38.59 28.00 -2.45
N TYR A 76 38.52 26.97 -1.60
CA TYR A 76 37.98 27.09 -0.24
C TYR A 76 39.03 27.60 0.75
N VAL A 77 38.57 28.34 1.75
CA VAL A 77 39.38 28.79 2.90
C VAL A 77 38.57 28.68 4.19
N ASP A 78 39.20 28.89 5.35
CA ASP A 78 38.48 28.99 6.62
C ASP A 78 37.79 30.35 6.81
N GLY A 79 36.88 30.42 7.79
CA GLY A 79 36.12 31.64 8.08
C GLY A 79 36.99 32.84 8.49
N GLU A 80 38.16 32.61 9.10
CA GLU A 80 39.08 33.69 9.50
C GLU A 80 39.83 34.24 8.27
N THR A 81 40.16 33.35 7.34
CA THR A 81 40.87 33.66 6.10
C THR A 81 39.97 34.37 5.10
N VAL A 82 38.72 33.96 4.93
CA VAL A 82 37.77 34.69 4.07
C VAL A 82 37.47 36.08 4.62
N ALA A 83 37.38 36.25 5.95
CA ALA A 83 37.20 37.56 6.58
C ALA A 83 38.34 38.54 6.25
N ILE A 84 39.57 38.05 6.09
CA ILE A 84 40.70 38.86 5.63
C ILE A 84 40.51 39.24 4.15
N ALA A 85 39.99 38.32 3.34
CA ALA A 85 39.78 38.54 1.91
C ALA A 85 38.61 39.49 1.60
N GLU A 86 37.66 39.69 2.51
CA GLU A 86 36.57 40.67 2.38
C GLU A 86 37.05 42.14 2.31
N ASP A 87 38.32 42.45 2.60
CA ASP A 87 38.92 43.76 2.28
C ASP A 87 39.08 43.97 0.76
N ASP A 88 38.96 42.91 -0.05
CA ASP A 88 38.90 43.01 -1.51
C ASP A 88 37.57 43.65 -1.95
N PRO A 89 37.61 44.79 -2.67
CA PRO A 89 36.41 45.54 -3.03
C PRO A 89 35.46 44.83 -4.01
N ARG A 90 35.84 43.63 -4.51
CA ARG A 90 34.98 42.78 -5.34
C ARG A 90 34.05 41.90 -4.52
N LEU A 91 34.40 41.63 -3.27
CA LEU A 91 33.57 40.82 -2.38
C LEU A 91 32.57 41.71 -1.65
N ASP A 92 31.34 41.21 -1.52
CA ASP A 92 30.26 41.84 -0.75
C ASP A 92 29.81 40.97 0.44
N GLY A 93 30.53 39.88 0.71
CA GLY A 93 30.33 38.98 1.84
C GLY A 93 31.08 37.66 1.64
N ARG A 94 30.59 36.62 2.31
CA ARG A 94 31.11 35.25 2.23
C ARG A 94 29.96 34.24 2.07
N VAL A 95 30.28 33.05 1.58
CA VAL A 95 29.36 31.91 1.47
C VAL A 95 30.01 30.67 2.04
N PHE A 96 29.19 29.81 2.66
CA PHE A 96 29.63 28.50 3.12
C PHE A 96 29.25 27.47 2.05
N ILE A 97 30.23 26.66 1.62
CA ILE A 97 30.02 25.61 0.64
C ILE A 97 29.73 24.31 1.39
N GLN A 98 28.45 23.94 1.44
CA GLN A 98 28.01 22.66 1.99
C GLN A 98 28.31 21.56 0.98
N LEU A 99 29.01 20.52 1.41
CA LEU A 99 29.32 19.34 0.60
C LEU A 99 28.31 18.22 0.89
N GLU A 100 28.24 17.24 -0.01
CA GLU A 100 27.31 16.11 0.08
C GLU A 100 27.51 15.25 1.34
N ASP A 101 28.77 15.05 1.76
CA ASP A 101 29.12 14.29 2.97
C ASP A 101 29.04 15.12 4.28
N ASP A 102 28.64 16.39 4.22
CA ASP A 102 28.57 17.23 5.41
C ASP A 102 27.33 16.92 6.26
N PRO A 103 27.45 16.92 7.60
CA PRO A 103 26.33 16.63 8.48
C PRO A 103 25.42 17.85 8.69
N TYR A 104 25.34 18.74 7.71
CA TYR A 104 24.70 20.06 7.81
C TYR A 104 23.46 20.14 6.94
N ALA A 105 22.48 20.86 7.44
CA ALA A 105 21.32 21.24 6.67
C ALA A 105 21.03 22.73 6.81
N PHE A 106 20.44 23.29 5.78
CA PHE A 106 20.19 24.71 5.64
C PHE A 106 18.72 24.94 5.33
N VAL A 107 18.04 25.69 6.20
CA VAL A 107 16.65 26.11 6.02
C VAL A 107 16.66 27.58 5.63
N ASP A 108 16.22 27.88 4.42
CA ASP A 108 16.09 29.22 3.86
C ASP A 108 14.62 29.61 3.79
N GLY A 109 14.24 30.65 4.51
CA GLY A 109 12.90 31.23 4.40
C GLY A 109 12.95 32.50 3.57
N ASP A 110 12.38 32.47 2.37
CA ASP A 110 12.31 33.59 1.44
C ASP A 110 11.01 34.39 1.61
N ASP A 111 11.13 35.71 1.67
CA ASP A 111 10.02 36.67 1.84
C ASP A 111 9.10 36.40 3.06
N ILE A 112 9.62 35.69 4.05
CA ILE A 112 8.97 35.37 5.32
C ILE A 112 9.05 36.49 6.35
N ARG A 113 9.93 37.47 6.17
CA ARG A 113 10.16 38.58 7.10
C ARG A 113 9.67 39.88 6.51
N CYS A 114 8.80 40.59 7.22
CA CYS A 114 8.25 41.85 6.77
C CYS A 114 9.35 42.93 6.74
N PRO A 115 9.59 43.60 5.60
CA PRO A 115 10.69 44.55 5.46
C PRO A 115 10.45 45.87 6.20
N GLU A 116 9.19 46.19 6.58
CA GLU A 116 8.87 47.39 7.36
C GLU A 116 8.89 47.17 8.87
N THR A 117 8.40 46.01 9.34
CA THR A 117 8.22 45.73 10.78
C THR A 117 9.29 44.79 11.33
N GLY A 118 9.93 43.99 10.47
CA GLY A 118 10.84 42.92 10.85
C GLY A 118 10.16 41.69 11.46
N GLU A 119 8.81 41.66 11.46
CA GLU A 119 8.03 40.51 11.92
C GLU A 119 8.13 39.34 10.93
N VAL A 120 8.36 38.14 11.46
CA VAL A 120 8.47 36.89 10.68
C VAL A 120 7.11 36.18 10.61
N HIS A 121 6.87 35.49 9.49
CA HIS A 121 5.65 34.74 9.23
C HIS A 121 5.40 33.68 10.33
N PRO A 122 4.21 33.64 10.97
CA PRO A 122 3.95 32.75 12.10
C PRO A 122 4.12 31.26 11.77
N ALA A 123 3.79 30.83 10.55
CA ALA A 123 3.99 29.44 10.14
C ALA A 123 5.48 29.06 10.06
N PHE A 124 6.36 30.00 9.66
CA PHE A 124 7.80 29.76 9.64
C PHE A 124 8.36 29.61 11.06
N VAL A 125 7.92 30.48 11.99
CA VAL A 125 8.26 30.37 13.41
C VAL A 125 7.78 29.04 13.99
N ALA A 126 6.59 28.57 13.63
CA ALA A 126 6.07 27.28 14.07
C ALA A 126 6.91 26.10 13.54
N ILE A 127 7.35 26.15 12.27
CA ILE A 127 8.27 25.14 11.71
C ILE A 127 9.57 25.12 12.51
N LEU A 128 10.20 26.28 12.74
CA LEU A 128 11.44 26.35 13.51
C LEU A 128 11.27 25.90 14.98
N GLU A 129 10.13 26.22 15.62
CA GLU A 129 9.76 25.75 16.96
C GLU A 129 9.76 24.22 17.03
N HIS A 130 9.21 23.58 16.01
CA HIS A 130 9.13 22.13 15.89
C HIS A 130 10.48 21.47 15.56
N LEU A 131 11.34 22.13 14.78
CA LEU A 131 12.69 21.63 14.46
C LEU A 131 13.70 21.86 15.61
N GLY A 132 13.40 22.78 16.53
CA GLY A 132 14.23 23.14 17.68
C GLY A 132 15.09 24.38 17.47
N ALA A 133 15.50 25.03 18.58
CA ALA A 133 16.31 26.23 18.57
C ALA A 133 17.73 25.98 18.03
N THR A 134 18.15 26.79 17.05
CA THR A 134 19.48 26.70 16.42
C THR A 134 19.95 28.09 15.97
N TYR A 135 21.16 28.19 15.43
CA TYR A 135 21.66 29.43 14.84
C TYR A 135 20.81 29.89 13.66
N ALA A 136 20.40 31.16 13.69
CA ALA A 136 19.78 31.83 12.55
C ALA A 136 20.38 33.22 12.28
N ASP A 137 20.39 33.60 11.01
CA ASP A 137 20.76 34.94 10.54
C ASP A 137 19.75 35.52 9.55
N VAL A 138 19.73 36.84 9.41
CA VAL A 138 18.85 37.53 8.47
C VAL A 138 19.49 37.54 7.07
N SER A 139 18.73 37.17 6.06
CA SER A 139 19.19 37.09 4.67
C SER A 139 19.68 38.44 4.10
N THR A 140 20.35 38.38 2.96
CA THR A 140 20.90 39.58 2.29
C THR A 140 19.85 40.58 1.84
N SER A 141 18.64 40.13 1.49
CA SER A 141 17.53 41.00 1.11
C SER A 141 16.92 41.71 2.31
N GLY A 142 17.09 41.15 3.52
CA GLY A 142 16.42 41.57 4.74
C GLY A 142 14.97 41.07 4.86
N SER A 143 14.43 40.42 3.82
CA SER A 143 13.08 39.82 3.79
C SER A 143 13.06 38.32 4.07
N GLY A 144 14.20 37.65 4.05
CA GLY A 144 14.34 36.24 4.43
C GLY A 144 15.13 36.00 5.72
N VAL A 145 15.07 34.78 6.24
CA VAL A 145 15.79 34.29 7.43
C VAL A 145 16.39 32.93 7.11
N HIS A 146 17.65 32.73 7.47
CA HIS A 146 18.31 31.42 7.35
C HIS A 146 18.46 30.76 8.73
N ALA A 147 18.30 29.44 8.80
CA ALA A 147 18.59 28.64 9.99
C ALA A 147 19.45 27.42 9.63
N TYR A 148 20.50 27.19 10.43
CA TYR A 148 21.42 26.07 10.22
C TYR A 148 21.12 24.93 11.17
N TYR A 149 20.99 23.70 10.64
CA TYR A 149 20.77 22.49 11.41
C TYR A 149 21.80 21.42 11.09
N ARG A 150 21.72 20.29 11.81
CA ARG A 150 22.40 19.04 11.49
C ARG A 150 21.38 17.94 11.27
N GLY A 151 21.57 17.16 10.21
CA GLY A 151 20.74 16.02 9.87
C GLY A 151 20.56 15.90 8.36
N GLU A 152 19.92 14.81 7.96
CA GLU A 152 19.58 14.49 6.57
C GLU A 152 18.07 14.66 6.38
N LEU A 153 17.64 14.86 5.13
CA LEU A 153 16.21 14.93 4.81
C LEU A 153 15.59 13.54 5.03
N PRO A 154 14.52 13.43 5.83
CA PRO A 154 13.91 12.17 6.17
C PRO A 154 12.85 11.77 5.13
N ILE A 155 13.15 11.91 3.84
CA ILE A 155 12.33 11.47 2.71
C ILE A 155 13.29 10.88 1.67
N ASP A 156 13.14 9.59 1.37
CA ASP A 156 14.05 8.91 0.45
C ASP A 156 13.92 9.48 -0.97
N GLY A 157 15.06 9.66 -1.65
CA GLY A 157 15.12 10.25 -3.00
C GLY A 157 14.93 11.77 -3.07
N THR A 158 14.72 12.46 -1.93
CA THR A 158 14.57 13.93 -1.89
C THR A 158 15.80 14.60 -1.29
N GLU A 159 16.60 15.27 -2.12
CA GLU A 159 17.80 15.99 -1.69
C GLU A 159 17.56 17.44 -1.22
N GLN A 160 16.45 18.04 -1.65
CA GLN A 160 16.01 19.39 -1.28
C GLN A 160 14.48 19.46 -1.27
N ALA A 161 13.91 20.33 -0.44
CA ALA A 161 12.46 20.55 -0.38
C ALA A 161 12.11 22.04 -0.40
N THR A 162 11.16 22.42 -1.26
CA THR A 162 10.63 23.78 -1.41
C THR A 162 9.10 23.79 -1.34
N PHE A 163 8.51 24.66 -0.52
CA PHE A 163 7.05 24.84 -0.44
C PHE A 163 6.65 26.24 0.05
N ALA A 164 5.48 26.72 -0.39
CA ALA A 164 4.93 28.02 0.01
C ALA A 164 4.17 27.91 1.35
N LEU A 165 4.30 28.92 2.21
CA LEU A 165 3.61 28.97 3.51
C LEU A 165 2.22 29.60 3.45
N ASP A 166 1.98 30.45 2.45
CA ASP A 166 0.72 31.14 2.24
C ASP A 166 0.52 31.44 0.74
N SER A 167 -0.73 31.69 0.36
CA SER A 167 -1.14 32.10 -0.98
C SER A 167 -1.02 33.61 -1.23
N ASP A 168 -0.91 34.41 -0.17
CA ASP A 168 -0.74 35.87 -0.23
C ASP A 168 0.67 36.31 0.24
N PRO A 169 1.26 37.39 -0.31
CA PRO A 169 2.53 37.94 0.16
C PRO A 169 2.50 38.38 1.64
N TRP A 170 3.57 38.08 2.38
CA TRP A 170 3.67 38.46 3.79
C TRP A 170 4.06 39.94 3.98
N GLY A 171 3.20 40.69 4.65
CA GLY A 171 3.45 42.09 4.99
C GLY A 171 3.52 43.01 3.76
N LYS A 172 4.74 43.43 3.40
CA LYS A 172 5.03 44.33 2.26
C LYS A 172 5.95 43.70 1.21
N ASN A 173 6.18 42.40 1.30
CA ASN A 173 6.87 41.67 0.25
C ASN A 173 6.01 41.62 -1.02
N ASP A 174 6.67 41.52 -2.17
CA ASP A 174 6.01 41.47 -3.48
C ASP A 174 5.64 40.03 -3.87
N ASP A 175 6.35 39.04 -3.34
CA ASP A 175 6.20 37.61 -3.62
C ASP A 175 5.69 36.83 -2.38
N VAL A 176 5.26 35.58 -2.59
CA VAL A 176 4.68 34.72 -1.55
C VAL A 176 5.76 34.12 -0.64
N PRO A 177 5.50 34.00 0.68
CA PRO A 177 6.49 33.46 1.62
C PRO A 177 6.77 31.98 1.32
N THR A 178 8.04 31.65 1.11
CA THR A 178 8.48 30.30 0.68
C THR A 178 9.55 29.76 1.63
N VAL A 179 9.56 28.45 1.85
CA VAL A 179 10.60 27.76 2.61
C VAL A 179 11.33 26.78 1.70
N GLU A 180 12.64 26.81 1.75
CA GLU A 180 13.55 25.87 1.09
C GLU A 180 14.43 25.18 2.14
N ILE A 181 14.58 23.87 2.04
CA ILE A 181 15.36 23.04 2.96
C ILE A 181 16.37 22.23 2.14
N TYR A 182 17.64 22.39 2.46
CA TYR A 182 18.76 21.76 1.76
C TYR A 182 19.57 20.88 2.71
N ALA A 183 19.67 19.59 2.41
CA ALA A 183 20.57 18.65 3.11
C ALA A 183 21.66 18.07 2.19
N ASN A 184 21.71 18.48 0.93
CA ASN A 184 22.70 18.05 -0.06
C ASN A 184 23.78 19.13 -0.28
N LYS A 185 24.54 18.97 -1.36
CA LYS A 185 25.56 19.95 -1.78
C LYS A 185 24.92 21.28 -2.18
N HIS A 186 25.16 22.32 -1.39
CA HIS A 186 24.53 23.63 -1.58
C HIS A 186 25.47 24.81 -1.27
N VAL A 187 25.17 25.99 -1.84
CA VAL A 187 25.91 27.24 -1.58
C VAL A 187 25.12 28.08 -0.58
N ASN A 188 25.49 28.00 0.69
CA ASN A 188 24.74 28.64 1.76
C ASN A 188 25.21 30.09 1.91
N VAL A 189 24.33 31.05 1.62
CA VAL A 189 24.65 32.48 1.70
C VAL A 189 24.54 32.96 3.15
N ALA A 190 25.57 32.72 3.95
CA ALA A 190 25.63 33.24 5.33
C ALA A 190 25.88 34.75 5.35
N THR A 191 25.01 35.54 5.97
CA THR A 191 25.20 36.99 6.11
C THR A 191 26.00 37.34 7.35
N GLY A 192 25.95 36.48 8.37
CA GLY A 192 26.54 36.79 9.68
C GLY A 192 25.79 37.87 10.44
N GLU A 193 24.57 38.24 10.01
CA GLU A 193 23.62 39.08 10.75
C GLU A 193 22.82 38.19 11.71
N HIS A 194 23.52 37.63 12.71
CA HIS A 194 22.99 36.66 13.67
C HIS A 194 21.86 37.26 14.49
N VAL A 195 20.72 36.57 14.61
CA VAL A 195 19.59 37.03 15.44
C VAL A 195 19.96 36.88 16.92
N GLU A 196 19.99 37.98 17.70
CA GLU A 196 20.69 38.04 19.00
C GLU A 196 20.24 36.96 20.01
N GLU A 197 18.97 36.59 19.98
CA GLU A 197 18.34 35.67 20.94
C GLU A 197 18.45 34.19 20.55
N THR A 198 19.01 33.89 19.37
CA THR A 198 19.18 32.52 18.87
C THR A 198 20.55 31.92 19.27
N PRO A 199 20.65 30.59 19.44
CA PRO A 199 21.93 29.93 19.74
C PRO A 199 23.05 30.23 18.75
N LEU A 200 24.31 30.20 19.20
CA LEU A 200 25.48 30.29 18.31
C LEU A 200 25.92 28.93 17.74
N GLU A 201 25.45 27.84 18.33
CA GLU A 201 25.78 26.48 17.90
C GLU A 201 24.70 25.92 16.98
N VAL A 202 25.12 25.14 15.99
CA VAL A 202 24.22 24.42 15.08
C VAL A 202 23.68 23.18 15.81
N ALA A 203 22.37 23.15 16.04
CA ALA A 203 21.67 22.03 16.68
C ALA A 203 21.27 20.94 15.66
N LYS A 204 21.01 19.72 16.15
CA LYS A 204 20.38 18.66 15.35
C LYS A 204 18.86 18.94 15.30
N TRP A 205 18.24 18.87 14.13
CA TRP A 205 16.78 19.00 14.03
C TRP A 205 16.05 17.73 14.50
N ASP A 206 14.77 17.87 14.78
CA ASP A 206 13.85 16.74 14.98
C ASP A 206 13.49 16.11 13.63
N THR A 207 14.05 14.92 13.38
CA THR A 207 13.92 14.19 12.11
C THR A 207 12.49 13.71 11.86
N ASP A 208 11.77 13.27 12.88
CA ASP A 208 10.42 12.71 12.75
C ASP A 208 9.40 13.82 12.46
N VAL A 209 9.59 14.97 13.12
CA VAL A 209 8.77 16.15 12.89
C VAL A 209 9.04 16.76 11.50
N LEU A 210 10.31 16.80 11.07
CA LEU A 210 10.65 17.23 9.71
C LEU A 210 9.99 16.34 8.65
N ARG A 211 10.02 15.01 8.83
CA ARG A 211 9.33 14.06 7.93
C ARG A 211 7.85 14.37 7.82
N THR A 212 7.20 14.67 8.95
CA THR A 212 5.79 15.05 8.98
C THR A 212 5.52 16.36 8.23
N ILE A 213 6.35 17.40 8.44
CA ILE A 213 6.23 18.68 7.74
C ILE A 213 6.39 18.49 6.23
N LEU A 214 7.36 17.67 5.79
CA LEU A 214 7.58 17.40 4.37
C LEU A 214 6.42 16.64 3.73
N LYS A 215 5.90 15.59 4.39
CA LYS A 215 4.73 14.83 3.89
C LYS A 215 3.48 15.69 3.76
N VAL A 216 3.20 16.56 4.73
CA VAL A 216 2.06 17.49 4.66
C VAL A 216 2.19 18.48 3.48
N ASN A 217 3.42 18.78 3.07
CA ASN A 217 3.71 19.67 1.95
C ASN A 217 3.96 18.91 0.62
N GLY A 218 3.56 17.64 0.52
CA GLY A 218 3.53 16.88 -0.72
C GLY A 218 4.82 16.12 -1.08
N TYR A 219 5.77 15.98 -0.14
CA TYR A 219 6.96 15.16 -0.33
C TYR A 219 6.73 13.74 0.19
N GLU A 220 6.86 12.75 -0.69
CA GLU A 220 6.78 11.32 -0.38
C GLU A 220 8.08 10.63 -0.78
N ASP A 221 8.35 9.46 -0.18
CA ASP A 221 9.54 8.68 -0.49
C ASP A 221 9.51 8.28 -1.98
N GLN A 222 10.50 8.70 -2.75
CA GLN A 222 10.66 8.27 -4.12
C GLN A 222 11.40 6.93 -4.14
N GLU A 223 10.87 5.97 -4.89
CA GLU A 223 11.51 4.67 -5.05
C GLU A 223 12.94 4.84 -5.57
N SER A 224 13.93 4.32 -4.85
CA SER A 224 15.23 4.05 -5.44
C SER A 224 15.03 2.97 -6.50
N VAL A 225 15.30 3.31 -7.75
CA VAL A 225 15.23 2.34 -8.85
C VAL A 225 16.44 1.41 -8.71
N GLU A 226 16.23 0.21 -8.16
CA GLU A 226 17.20 -0.88 -8.27
C GLU A 226 17.36 -1.24 -9.76
N HIS A 227 18.57 -1.04 -10.28
CA HIS A 227 18.88 -1.30 -11.68
C HIS A 227 19.29 -2.76 -11.88
N ASP A 228 19.12 -3.28 -13.10
CA ASP A 228 19.65 -4.60 -13.49
C ASP A 228 21.20 -4.69 -13.41
N THR A 229 21.87 -3.57 -13.13
CA THR A 229 23.31 -3.45 -12.87
C THR A 229 23.73 -3.73 -11.43
N ASP A 230 22.80 -3.95 -10.50
CA ASP A 230 23.09 -4.27 -9.10
C ASP A 230 23.67 -5.69 -8.99
N ARG A 231 24.98 -5.78 -9.18
CA ARG A 231 25.79 -7.02 -9.22
C ARG A 231 26.06 -7.64 -7.86
N GLU A 232 25.56 -7.04 -6.80
CA GLU A 232 25.67 -7.57 -5.43
C GLU A 232 24.67 -8.73 -5.27
N ARG A 233 24.99 -9.89 -5.86
CA ARG A 233 24.29 -11.16 -5.61
C ARG A 233 25.17 -12.06 -4.75
N PRO A 234 25.04 -12.04 -3.41
CA PRO A 234 25.87 -12.86 -2.52
C PRO A 234 25.86 -14.35 -2.87
N GLU A 235 24.74 -14.81 -3.43
CA GLU A 235 24.47 -16.20 -3.81
C GLU A 235 25.30 -16.70 -5.00
N LEU A 236 25.81 -15.79 -5.84
CA LEU A 236 26.66 -16.12 -6.99
C LEU A 236 28.16 -15.92 -6.69
N LYS A 237 28.52 -15.41 -5.50
CA LYS A 237 29.90 -15.09 -5.15
C LYS A 237 30.75 -16.37 -5.04
N GLY A 238 31.57 -16.62 -6.05
CA GLY A 238 32.41 -17.82 -6.15
C GLY A 238 31.69 -19.05 -6.71
N TYR A 239 30.47 -18.87 -7.23
CA TYR A 239 29.76 -19.88 -8.01
C TYR A 239 30.39 -19.99 -9.40
N ASN A 240 30.58 -21.21 -9.90
CA ASN A 240 31.07 -21.44 -11.25
C ASN A 240 30.02 -22.29 -11.98
N PRO A 241 29.34 -21.74 -13.00
CA PRO A 241 28.23 -22.43 -13.66
C PRO A 241 28.71 -23.71 -14.35
N ASP A 242 27.88 -24.75 -14.27
CA ASP A 242 28.14 -26.05 -14.88
C ASP A 242 27.72 -26.06 -16.37
N SER A 243 26.72 -25.23 -16.72
CA SER A 243 26.23 -25.05 -18.10
C SER A 243 26.40 -23.60 -18.52
N THR A 244 27.00 -23.36 -19.69
CA THR A 244 27.36 -22.00 -20.14
C THR A 244 27.15 -21.76 -21.63
N SER A 245 26.51 -22.70 -22.33
CA SER A 245 26.29 -22.61 -23.77
C SER A 245 24.81 -22.73 -24.14
N ALA A 246 24.42 -22.09 -25.25
CA ALA A 246 23.03 -22.03 -25.69
C ALA A 246 22.41 -23.40 -26.03
N ASP A 247 23.25 -24.38 -26.40
CA ASP A 247 22.86 -25.75 -26.75
C ASP A 247 22.73 -26.68 -25.53
N GLU A 248 23.09 -26.20 -24.33
CA GLU A 248 22.99 -26.96 -23.08
C GLU A 248 21.67 -26.67 -22.36
N THR A 249 21.16 -27.66 -21.64
CA THR A 249 19.99 -27.53 -20.76
C THR A 249 20.45 -27.72 -19.31
N THR A 250 20.04 -26.82 -18.41
CA THR A 250 20.36 -26.86 -16.97
C THR A 250 19.10 -26.98 -16.13
N ALA A 251 19.19 -27.60 -14.95
CA ALA A 251 18.12 -27.62 -13.95
C ALA A 251 18.35 -26.60 -12.82
N ASP A 252 19.51 -25.92 -12.81
CA ASP A 252 19.88 -24.94 -11.79
C ASP A 252 19.78 -23.53 -12.37
N ILE A 253 18.86 -22.72 -11.84
CA ILE A 253 18.65 -21.34 -12.27
C ILE A 253 19.91 -20.47 -12.11
N ARG A 254 20.82 -20.84 -11.20
CA ARG A 254 22.07 -20.11 -10.97
C ARG A 254 23.01 -20.18 -12.18
N ASP A 255 22.93 -21.22 -13.00
CA ASP A 255 23.66 -21.29 -14.27
C ASP A 255 23.20 -20.18 -15.24
N VAL A 256 21.87 -19.99 -15.34
CA VAL A 256 21.27 -18.96 -16.19
C VAL A 256 21.66 -17.56 -15.68
N LEU A 257 21.50 -17.31 -14.38
CA LEU A 257 21.84 -16.01 -13.77
C LEU A 257 23.33 -15.68 -13.95
N ALA A 258 24.22 -16.64 -13.69
CA ALA A 258 25.65 -16.44 -13.89
C ALA A 258 26.00 -16.17 -15.37
N THR A 259 25.31 -16.79 -16.33
CA THR A 259 25.56 -16.51 -17.76
C THR A 259 25.02 -15.15 -18.21
N VAL A 260 23.92 -14.67 -17.63
CA VAL A 260 23.35 -13.34 -17.90
C VAL A 260 24.28 -12.24 -17.36
N ASP A 261 24.79 -12.38 -16.13
CA ASP A 261 25.70 -11.41 -15.51
C ASP A 261 27.03 -11.25 -16.28
N ASN A 262 27.42 -12.26 -17.06
CA ASN A 262 28.63 -12.28 -17.87
C ASN A 262 28.39 -11.97 -19.35
N LEU A 263 27.20 -11.52 -19.75
CA LEU A 263 26.93 -11.15 -21.14
C LEU A 263 27.75 -9.94 -21.57
N GLU A 264 28.47 -10.07 -22.69
CA GLU A 264 29.06 -8.93 -23.37
C GLU A 264 28.25 -8.55 -24.62
N PRO A 265 28.30 -7.27 -25.06
CA PRO A 265 27.73 -6.84 -26.33
C PRO A 265 28.22 -7.64 -27.56
N SER A 266 29.37 -8.31 -27.44
CA SER A 266 29.95 -9.14 -28.49
C SER A 266 29.33 -10.54 -28.60
N ASP A 267 28.65 -11.00 -27.55
CA ASP A 267 28.00 -12.32 -27.47
C ASP A 267 26.63 -12.34 -28.14
N VAL A 268 26.06 -11.16 -28.42
CA VAL A 268 24.68 -10.98 -28.90
C VAL A 268 24.62 -10.08 -30.12
N ARG A 269 23.57 -10.24 -30.92
CA ARG A 269 23.28 -9.34 -32.04
C ARG A 269 22.44 -8.15 -31.55
N LEU A 270 23.05 -6.97 -31.51
CA LEU A 270 22.41 -5.71 -31.14
C LEU A 270 22.04 -4.86 -32.37
N ARG A 271 20.94 -4.10 -32.30
CA ARG A 271 20.58 -3.06 -33.27
C ARG A 271 21.38 -1.77 -33.01
N THR A 272 21.68 -1.51 -31.74
CA THR A 272 22.61 -0.50 -31.23
C THR A 272 24.02 -0.74 -31.78
N ARG A 273 24.66 0.31 -32.31
CA ARG A 273 25.91 0.17 -33.10
C ARG A 273 27.09 0.83 -32.39
N GLN A 274 28.20 0.11 -32.27
CA GLN A 274 29.44 0.70 -31.77
C GLN A 274 29.96 1.74 -32.77
N THR A 275 30.24 2.95 -32.28
CA THR A 275 30.69 4.10 -33.07
C THR A 275 32.13 4.50 -32.78
N GLY A 276 32.66 4.20 -31.58
CA GLY A 276 34.03 4.54 -31.21
C GLY A 276 34.55 3.88 -29.94
N GLU A 277 35.71 4.37 -29.49
CA GLU A 277 36.38 4.00 -28.24
C GLU A 277 37.07 5.26 -27.68
N GLU A 278 36.83 5.55 -26.41
CA GLU A 278 37.36 6.73 -25.71
C GLU A 278 38.75 6.48 -25.13
N SER A 279 39.43 7.55 -24.72
CA SER A 279 40.76 7.47 -24.08
C SER A 279 40.76 6.74 -22.74
N THR A 280 39.60 6.55 -22.11
CA THR A 280 39.39 5.78 -20.88
C THR A 280 39.34 4.27 -21.13
N GLY A 281 39.27 3.84 -22.40
CA GLY A 281 39.07 2.43 -22.80
C GLY A 281 37.60 2.01 -22.90
N TRP A 282 36.66 2.94 -22.68
CA TRP A 282 35.22 2.69 -22.84
C TRP A 282 34.85 2.74 -24.32
N SER A 283 33.90 1.88 -24.73
CA SER A 283 33.39 1.90 -26.10
C SER A 283 32.15 2.76 -26.22
N THR A 284 32.04 3.57 -27.27
CA THR A 284 30.87 4.43 -27.53
C THR A 284 29.95 3.81 -28.57
N TRP A 285 28.66 4.03 -28.40
CA TRP A 285 27.58 3.40 -29.15
C TRP A 285 26.50 4.40 -29.55
N ASP A 286 25.87 4.14 -30.70
CA ASP A 286 24.69 4.83 -31.20
C ASP A 286 23.44 4.06 -30.74
N PRO A 287 22.68 4.58 -29.76
CA PRO A 287 21.55 3.88 -29.15
C PRO A 287 20.42 3.68 -30.15
N SER A 288 19.84 2.48 -30.19
CA SER A 288 18.74 2.16 -31.10
C SER A 288 17.36 2.62 -30.59
N TYR A 289 17.21 2.78 -29.28
CA TYR A 289 15.95 3.12 -28.60
C TYR A 289 15.65 4.62 -28.56
N ARG A 290 16.61 5.49 -28.88
CA ARG A 290 16.41 6.94 -28.97
C ARG A 290 17.33 7.59 -29.98
N ALA A 291 16.94 8.76 -30.50
CA ALA A 291 17.79 9.51 -31.41
C ALA A 291 19.03 10.08 -30.68
N SER A 292 20.22 9.88 -31.25
CA SER A 292 21.46 10.50 -30.80
C SER A 292 22.01 11.43 -31.90
N ALA A 293 22.23 12.69 -31.54
CA ALA A 293 22.78 13.67 -32.49
C ALA A 293 24.29 13.43 -32.76
N SER A 294 25.03 12.94 -31.75
CA SER A 294 26.43 12.55 -31.88
C SER A 294 26.61 11.12 -32.36
N GLY A 295 25.65 10.23 -32.08
CA GLY A 295 25.79 8.78 -32.26
C GLY A 295 26.76 8.14 -31.26
N GLU A 296 27.16 8.86 -30.22
CA GLU A 296 28.17 8.45 -29.23
C GLU A 296 27.66 8.64 -27.81
N SER A 297 26.35 8.77 -27.60
CA SER A 297 25.76 9.12 -26.30
C SER A 297 25.63 7.93 -25.33
N LEU A 298 25.93 6.72 -25.79
CA LEU A 298 25.88 5.51 -24.98
C LEU A 298 27.30 4.95 -24.81
N HIS A 299 27.76 4.79 -23.58
CA HIS A 299 29.13 4.39 -23.28
C HIS A 299 29.12 3.05 -22.53
N TYR A 300 29.95 2.11 -22.96
CA TYR A 300 30.07 0.79 -22.33
C TYR A 300 31.42 0.67 -21.64
N ASN A 301 31.39 0.35 -20.35
CA ASN A 301 32.57 0.35 -19.48
C ASN A 301 33.50 -0.86 -19.67
N GLY A 302 33.11 -1.84 -20.49
CA GLY A 302 33.87 -3.08 -20.69
C GLY A 302 33.58 -4.16 -19.65
N GLU A 303 32.80 -3.84 -18.63
CA GLU A 303 32.41 -4.71 -17.54
C GLU A 303 30.89 -4.74 -17.51
N GLY A 304 30.21 -5.18 -18.57
CA GLY A 304 28.78 -5.51 -18.65
C GLY A 304 27.76 -4.39 -18.35
N VAL A 305 28.18 -3.12 -18.25
CA VAL A 305 27.28 -1.98 -17.98
C VAL A 305 27.41 -0.92 -19.07
N PHE A 306 26.25 -0.46 -19.54
CA PHE A 306 26.10 0.72 -20.38
C PHE A 306 25.70 1.92 -19.53
N HIS A 307 26.26 3.09 -19.86
CA HIS A 307 25.92 4.39 -19.30
C HIS A 307 25.37 5.28 -20.40
N ASP A 308 24.12 5.70 -20.27
CA ASP A 308 23.51 6.69 -21.13
C ASP A 308 23.81 8.08 -20.58
N HIS A 309 24.80 8.75 -21.14
CA HIS A 309 25.23 10.08 -20.67
C HIS A 309 24.20 11.18 -20.90
N LYS A 310 23.21 10.96 -21.77
CA LYS A 310 22.18 11.96 -22.03
C LYS A 310 21.08 11.90 -20.97
N GLU A 311 20.67 10.70 -20.63
CA GLU A 311 19.58 10.46 -19.68
C GLU A 311 20.12 10.27 -18.24
N ASN A 312 21.44 10.17 -18.07
CA ASN A 312 22.17 9.99 -16.81
C ASN A 312 21.85 8.65 -16.11
N GLU A 313 21.64 7.60 -16.89
CA GLU A 313 21.18 6.29 -16.41
C GLU A 313 22.16 5.16 -16.76
N ALA A 314 22.18 4.10 -15.96
CA ALA A 314 23.00 2.91 -16.17
C ALA A 314 22.15 1.64 -16.34
N PHE A 315 22.57 0.72 -17.22
CA PHE A 315 21.83 -0.53 -17.47
C PHE A 315 22.70 -1.66 -18.03
N GLY A 316 22.21 -2.90 -17.90
CA GLY A 316 22.88 -4.10 -18.40
C GLY A 316 22.66 -4.39 -19.89
N VAL A 317 23.42 -5.36 -20.44
CA VAL A 317 23.24 -5.83 -21.83
C VAL A 317 21.83 -6.43 -22.04
N LEU A 318 21.25 -7.03 -21.00
CA LEU A 318 19.92 -7.62 -21.05
C LEU A 318 18.81 -6.54 -21.17
N GLY A 319 18.89 -5.45 -20.40
CA GLY A 319 17.99 -4.30 -20.54
C GLY A 319 18.03 -3.67 -21.93
N LEU A 320 19.22 -3.58 -22.54
CA LEU A 320 19.35 -3.13 -23.93
C LEU A 320 18.67 -4.06 -24.95
N ILE A 321 18.73 -5.38 -24.75
CA ILE A 321 18.02 -6.34 -25.61
C ILE A 321 16.51 -6.22 -25.42
N ALA A 322 16.07 -6.05 -24.18
CA ALA A 322 14.66 -5.94 -23.83
C ALA A 322 14.01 -4.72 -24.49
N VAL A 323 14.64 -3.54 -24.47
CA VAL A 323 14.11 -2.37 -25.19
C VAL A 323 14.13 -2.56 -26.70
N GLU A 324 15.13 -3.27 -27.25
CA GLU A 324 15.20 -3.53 -28.69
C GLU A 324 14.16 -4.55 -29.19
N GLU A 325 13.55 -5.32 -28.30
CA GLU A 325 12.45 -6.25 -28.59
C GLU A 325 11.09 -5.74 -28.09
N ASP A 326 11.01 -4.45 -27.74
CA ASP A 326 9.79 -3.80 -27.23
C ASP A 326 9.21 -4.52 -25.98
N ILE A 327 10.07 -5.14 -25.15
CA ILE A 327 9.71 -5.78 -23.89
C ILE A 327 9.60 -4.74 -22.77
N ILE A 328 10.51 -3.77 -22.74
CA ILE A 328 10.52 -2.62 -21.83
C ILE A 328 10.66 -1.33 -22.64
N SER A 329 10.32 -0.17 -22.05
CA SER A 329 10.27 1.11 -22.79
C SER A 329 11.62 1.82 -22.79
N ASN A 330 12.34 1.76 -21.68
CA ASN A 330 13.71 2.24 -21.55
C ASN A 330 14.62 1.09 -21.10
N PRO A 331 15.89 1.08 -21.51
CA PRO A 331 16.78 -0.02 -21.18
C PRO A 331 17.16 -0.10 -19.69
N TRP A 332 16.91 0.95 -18.90
CA TRP A 332 17.07 0.97 -17.44
C TRP A 332 15.77 0.66 -16.67
N ASP A 333 14.66 0.39 -17.38
CA ASP A 333 13.42 -0.06 -16.72
C ASP A 333 13.64 -1.45 -16.08
N ARG A 334 13.02 -1.69 -14.92
CA ARG A 334 13.15 -2.94 -14.16
C ARG A 334 12.58 -4.13 -14.94
N LEU A 335 13.40 -5.16 -15.15
CA LEU A 335 12.96 -6.45 -15.70
C LEU A 335 12.41 -7.35 -14.59
N THR A 336 11.09 -7.55 -14.53
CA THR A 336 10.45 -8.38 -13.49
C THR A 336 9.83 -9.65 -14.05
N GLY A 337 9.84 -10.74 -13.26
CA GLY A 337 9.10 -11.98 -13.55
C GLY A 337 9.22 -12.47 -15.00
N ALA A 338 8.12 -12.39 -15.75
CA ALA A 338 8.05 -12.83 -17.14
C ALA A 338 8.84 -11.95 -18.12
N GLU A 339 8.98 -10.65 -17.88
CA GLU A 339 9.75 -9.73 -18.73
C GLU A 339 11.23 -10.10 -18.75
N TRP A 340 11.77 -10.45 -17.57
CA TRP A 340 13.14 -10.95 -17.45
C TRP A 340 13.33 -12.25 -18.24
N TRP A 341 12.40 -13.21 -18.13
CA TRP A 341 12.46 -14.46 -18.91
C TRP A 341 12.31 -14.22 -20.41
N ASN A 342 11.43 -13.31 -20.83
CA ASN A 342 11.27 -12.94 -22.23
C ASN A 342 12.54 -12.28 -22.78
N ALA A 343 13.21 -11.43 -21.99
CA ALA A 343 14.48 -10.82 -22.35
C ALA A 343 15.60 -11.87 -22.46
N VAL A 344 15.63 -12.87 -21.56
CA VAL A 344 16.58 -13.99 -21.62
C VAL A 344 16.38 -14.85 -22.86
N GLU A 345 15.14 -15.19 -23.21
CA GLU A 345 14.85 -15.94 -24.44
C GLU A 345 15.15 -15.11 -25.69
N ALA A 346 14.83 -13.81 -25.68
CA ALA A 346 15.21 -12.88 -26.76
C ALA A 346 16.74 -12.80 -26.93
N ALA A 347 17.50 -12.79 -25.84
CA ALA A 347 18.95 -12.83 -25.87
C ALA A 347 19.45 -14.16 -26.48
N ARG A 348 18.86 -15.30 -26.09
CA ARG A 348 19.17 -16.63 -26.66
C ARG A 348 18.89 -16.67 -28.17
N ASP A 349 17.73 -16.19 -28.61
CA ASP A 349 17.36 -16.10 -30.03
C ASP A 349 18.32 -15.22 -30.84
N ARG A 350 18.92 -14.21 -30.19
CA ARG A 350 19.94 -13.33 -30.78
C ARG A 350 21.37 -13.90 -30.69
N GLY A 351 21.54 -15.08 -30.13
CA GLY A 351 22.79 -15.85 -30.11
C GLY A 351 23.55 -15.84 -28.78
N ALA A 352 22.95 -15.33 -27.70
CA ALA A 352 23.57 -15.32 -26.37
C ALA A 352 23.90 -16.75 -25.89
N PRO A 353 25.07 -16.99 -25.28
CA PRO A 353 25.47 -18.28 -24.73
C PRO A 353 24.83 -18.55 -23.36
N ILE A 354 23.51 -18.47 -23.27
CA ILE A 354 22.75 -18.75 -22.04
C ILE A 354 22.14 -20.16 -22.17
N PRO A 355 22.29 -21.10 -21.22
CA PRO A 355 21.67 -22.43 -21.29
C PRO A 355 20.14 -22.40 -21.13
N GLU A 356 19.46 -23.42 -21.64
CA GLU A 356 18.01 -23.57 -21.49
C GLU A 356 17.67 -24.11 -20.11
N LEU A 357 16.72 -23.51 -19.37
CA LEU A 357 16.30 -24.05 -18.08
C LEU A 357 15.30 -25.20 -18.29
N ASP A 358 15.65 -26.42 -17.87
CA ASP A 358 14.78 -27.59 -17.87
C ASP A 358 13.69 -27.46 -16.80
N ARG A 359 12.53 -26.92 -17.21
CA ARG A 359 11.36 -26.78 -16.34
C ARG A 359 10.62 -28.12 -16.10
N SER A 360 11.05 -29.23 -16.72
CA SER A 360 10.40 -30.54 -16.60
C SER A 360 10.86 -31.36 -15.38
N VAL A 361 11.99 -30.99 -14.75
CA VAL A 361 12.57 -31.76 -13.62
C VAL A 361 11.79 -31.59 -12.31
N GLY A 362 10.87 -30.61 -12.24
CA GLY A 362 9.91 -30.45 -11.14
C GLY A 362 8.56 -31.16 -11.35
N GLN A 363 8.31 -31.73 -12.53
CA GLN A 363 7.03 -32.37 -12.90
C GLN A 363 7.22 -33.88 -13.16
N GLN A 364 7.43 -34.68 -12.11
CA GLN A 364 7.18 -36.13 -12.17
C GLN A 364 6.51 -36.67 -10.91
N ALA A 365 5.17 -36.62 -10.90
CA ALA A 365 4.20 -37.67 -10.53
C ALA A 365 2.83 -36.97 -10.46
N THR A 366 1.89 -37.15 -11.37
CA THR A 366 1.33 -38.39 -11.95
C THR A 366 0.67 -38.08 -13.29
N GLU A 367 1.00 -38.84 -14.35
CA GLU A 367 0.21 -38.82 -15.60
C GLU A 367 -1.19 -39.44 -15.38
N PRO A 368 -2.30 -38.75 -15.70
CA PRO A 368 -3.60 -39.37 -15.83
C PRO A 368 -3.66 -40.16 -17.14
N THR A 369 -3.91 -41.46 -17.02
CA THR A 369 -4.16 -42.34 -18.16
C THR A 369 -5.44 -41.91 -18.86
N THR A 370 -5.33 -41.53 -20.13
CA THR A 370 -6.45 -41.12 -20.98
C THR A 370 -7.43 -42.29 -21.18
N VAL A 371 -8.64 -42.17 -20.64
CA VAL A 371 -9.78 -43.03 -20.98
C VAL A 371 -10.71 -42.22 -21.89
N LEU A 372 -10.68 -42.53 -23.20
CA LEU A 372 -11.66 -42.03 -24.16
C LEU A 372 -13.04 -42.68 -23.86
N PRO A 373 -14.12 -41.93 -23.65
CA PRO A 373 -15.46 -42.48 -23.75
C PRO A 373 -15.83 -42.59 -25.24
N SER A 374 -16.14 -43.80 -25.66
CA SER A 374 -16.80 -44.09 -26.93
C SER A 374 -18.17 -43.43 -26.99
N GLU A 375 -18.49 -42.90 -28.17
CA GLU A 375 -19.82 -42.45 -28.61
C GLU A 375 -20.95 -43.36 -28.09
N ASP A 376 -21.91 -42.78 -27.38
CA ASP A 376 -23.28 -43.29 -27.36
C ASP A 376 -24.29 -42.15 -27.09
N ILE A 377 -25.17 -41.99 -28.06
CA ILE A 377 -26.27 -41.02 -28.13
C ILE A 377 -27.39 -41.44 -27.18
N LEU A 378 -27.88 -40.56 -26.30
CA LEU A 378 -29.19 -40.70 -25.66
C LEU A 378 -29.93 -39.34 -25.47
N PRO A 379 -31.28 -39.37 -25.38
CA PRO A 379 -32.21 -38.41 -26.01
C PRO A 379 -32.77 -37.37 -25.00
N PRO A 380 -33.68 -36.46 -25.38
CA PRO A 380 -34.04 -35.31 -24.55
C PRO A 380 -34.94 -35.75 -23.40
N VAL A 381 -34.63 -35.33 -22.18
CA VAL A 381 -35.48 -35.60 -21.02
C VAL A 381 -35.83 -34.27 -20.35
N THR A 382 -37.05 -33.83 -20.64
CA THR A 382 -37.78 -32.81 -19.92
C THR A 382 -38.18 -33.33 -18.53
N ALA A 383 -38.06 -32.45 -17.53
CA ALA A 383 -38.52 -32.59 -16.14
C ALA A 383 -37.77 -33.63 -15.29
N TRP A 384 -36.94 -33.16 -14.35
CA TRP A 384 -36.37 -34.02 -13.31
C TRP A 384 -37.32 -34.19 -12.12
N ASP A 385 -37.60 -35.45 -11.80
CA ASP A 385 -38.47 -35.95 -10.73
C ASP A 385 -37.77 -35.93 -9.37
N TRP A 386 -38.36 -35.23 -8.41
CA TRP A 386 -37.94 -35.16 -7.01
C TRP A 386 -38.06 -36.49 -6.24
N GLU A 387 -38.74 -37.50 -6.80
CA GLU A 387 -38.90 -38.82 -6.18
C GLU A 387 -37.63 -39.70 -6.25
N ALA A 388 -36.67 -39.40 -7.15
CA ALA A 388 -35.44 -40.18 -7.27
C ALA A 388 -34.41 -39.89 -6.16
N ALA A 389 -34.40 -38.67 -5.60
CA ALA A 389 -33.51 -38.30 -4.50
C ALA A 389 -33.94 -38.94 -3.16
N GLY A 390 -35.24 -39.12 -2.93
CA GLY A 390 -35.76 -39.76 -1.71
C GLY A 390 -35.63 -41.29 -1.68
N ALA A 391 -35.53 -41.95 -2.83
CA ALA A 391 -35.53 -43.42 -2.91
C ALA A 391 -34.17 -44.08 -2.56
N ARG A 392 -33.06 -43.34 -2.64
CA ARG A 392 -31.73 -43.84 -2.22
C ARG A 392 -31.55 -43.90 -0.70
N ALA A 393 -32.33 -43.15 0.07
CA ALA A 393 -32.30 -43.20 1.54
C ALA A 393 -33.00 -44.44 2.14
N ALA A 394 -33.73 -45.24 1.34
CA ALA A 394 -34.56 -46.34 1.83
C ALA A 394 -33.97 -47.75 1.66
N HIS A 395 -32.80 -47.89 1.03
CA HIS A 395 -32.08 -49.15 0.91
C HIS A 395 -30.70 -48.99 1.56
N GLY A 396 -30.55 -49.51 2.78
CA GLY A 396 -29.38 -49.37 3.65
C GLY A 396 -28.10 -50.01 3.12
N GLU A 397 -27.55 -49.42 2.07
CA GLU A 397 -26.15 -49.47 1.69
C GLU A 397 -25.71 -47.99 1.63
N LEU A 398 -25.16 -47.50 2.75
CA LEU A 398 -24.53 -46.18 2.82
C LEU A 398 -23.29 -46.23 1.90
N PRO A 399 -23.17 -45.36 0.88
CA PRO A 399 -21.86 -45.03 0.34
C PRO A 399 -21.02 -44.40 1.46
N GLU A 400 -19.70 -44.54 1.40
CA GLU A 400 -18.79 -43.69 2.18
C GLU A 400 -19.24 -42.22 1.99
N GLN A 401 -19.24 -41.42 3.06
CA GLN A 401 -19.57 -39.99 2.94
C GLN A 401 -18.66 -39.39 1.85
N ASP A 402 -19.22 -39.01 0.71
CA ASP A 402 -18.52 -38.15 -0.25
C ASP A 402 -18.24 -36.84 0.51
N THR A 403 -17.01 -36.70 1.01
CA THR A 403 -16.51 -35.47 1.62
C THR A 403 -16.39 -34.43 0.51
N LEU A 404 -17.06 -33.28 0.68
CA LEU A 404 -17.02 -32.17 -0.27
C LEU A 404 -15.56 -31.72 -0.45
N ASP A 405 -14.98 -31.92 -1.64
CA ASP A 405 -13.63 -31.44 -1.94
C ASP A 405 -13.64 -30.08 -2.67
N VAL A 406 -12.45 -29.50 -2.88
CA VAL A 406 -12.31 -28.19 -3.53
C VAL A 406 -12.77 -28.22 -5.00
N ASP A 407 -12.58 -29.34 -5.69
CA ASP A 407 -12.91 -29.47 -7.11
C ASP A 407 -14.43 -29.62 -7.30
N ASP A 408 -15.13 -30.29 -6.38
CA ASP A 408 -16.59 -30.33 -6.33
C ASP A 408 -17.19 -28.92 -6.21
N VAL A 409 -16.62 -28.08 -5.35
CA VAL A 409 -17.06 -26.68 -5.19
C VAL A 409 -16.82 -25.90 -6.48
N ARG A 410 -15.64 -26.04 -7.10
CA ARG A 410 -15.30 -25.37 -8.36
C ARG A 410 -16.22 -25.79 -9.50
N GLU A 411 -16.51 -27.07 -9.66
CA GLU A 411 -17.42 -27.57 -10.69
C GLU A 411 -18.84 -27.02 -10.49
N ARG A 412 -19.36 -27.02 -9.26
CA ARG A 412 -20.67 -26.40 -8.95
C ARG A 412 -20.70 -24.90 -9.24
N THR A 413 -19.58 -24.20 -9.02
CA THR A 413 -19.40 -22.79 -9.40
C THR A 413 -19.51 -22.60 -10.90
N VAL A 414 -18.73 -23.36 -11.68
CA VAL A 414 -18.75 -23.29 -13.13
C VAL A 414 -20.14 -23.59 -13.68
N GLU A 415 -20.81 -24.63 -13.18
CA GLU A 415 -22.18 -24.98 -13.58
C GLU A 415 -23.17 -23.85 -13.29
N THR A 416 -23.09 -23.25 -12.09
CA THR A 416 -24.00 -22.17 -11.66
C THR A 416 -23.83 -20.91 -12.53
N ILE A 417 -22.59 -20.55 -12.85
CA ILE A 417 -22.25 -19.42 -13.71
C ILE A 417 -22.68 -19.70 -15.16
N ALA A 418 -22.37 -20.88 -15.70
CA ALA A 418 -22.76 -21.30 -17.04
C ALA A 418 -24.29 -21.31 -17.23
N ASP A 419 -25.04 -21.71 -16.21
CA ASP A 419 -26.50 -21.62 -16.19
C ASP A 419 -26.99 -20.16 -16.27
N GLY A 420 -26.29 -19.24 -15.60
CA GLY A 420 -26.54 -17.80 -15.70
C GLY A 420 -26.33 -17.26 -17.11
N TYR A 421 -25.21 -17.63 -17.75
CA TYR A 421 -24.87 -17.20 -19.13
C TYR A 421 -25.89 -17.71 -20.15
N LYS A 422 -26.30 -18.98 -20.05
CA LYS A 422 -27.29 -19.58 -20.96
C LYS A 422 -28.66 -18.91 -20.88
N ARG A 423 -29.11 -18.57 -19.66
CA ARG A 423 -30.45 -18.02 -19.43
C ARG A 423 -30.51 -16.50 -19.58
N GLY A 424 -29.37 -15.80 -19.53
CA GLY A 424 -29.35 -14.33 -19.50
C GLY A 424 -29.91 -13.80 -18.18
N ASP A 425 -29.63 -14.50 -17.07
CA ASP A 425 -30.18 -14.11 -15.77
C ASP A 425 -29.39 -12.95 -15.16
N ARG A 426 -30.07 -12.20 -14.27
CA ARG A 426 -29.44 -11.23 -13.36
C ARG A 426 -29.24 -11.94 -12.01
N ARG A 427 -28.00 -12.33 -11.71
CA ARG A 427 -27.67 -13.16 -10.54
C ARG A 427 -26.50 -12.58 -9.76
N LEU A 428 -26.57 -12.76 -8.45
CA LEU A 428 -25.47 -12.56 -7.51
C LEU A 428 -25.07 -13.95 -7.00
N VAL A 429 -23.92 -14.44 -7.43
CA VAL A 429 -23.42 -15.76 -7.08
C VAL A 429 -22.46 -15.61 -5.91
N GLU A 430 -22.82 -16.21 -4.79
CA GLU A 430 -22.00 -16.21 -3.59
C GLU A 430 -21.10 -17.45 -3.58
N VAL A 431 -19.81 -17.20 -3.72
CA VAL A 431 -18.76 -18.23 -3.85
C VAL A 431 -17.64 -17.87 -2.91
N LEU A 432 -17.42 -18.68 -1.87
CA LEU A 432 -16.31 -18.45 -0.95
C LEU A 432 -14.95 -18.41 -1.69
N PRO A 433 -13.94 -17.71 -1.15
CA PRO A 433 -12.57 -17.80 -1.63
C PRO A 433 -12.13 -19.26 -1.91
N THR A 434 -11.25 -19.42 -2.90
CA THR A 434 -10.78 -20.74 -3.42
C THR A 434 -11.80 -21.54 -4.23
N GLY A 435 -13.10 -21.19 -4.18
CA GLY A 435 -14.17 -21.82 -4.97
C GLY A 435 -14.14 -21.56 -6.48
N GLY A 436 -13.08 -20.91 -7.00
CA GLY A 436 -12.81 -20.79 -8.43
C GLY A 436 -13.67 -19.78 -9.19
N LYS A 437 -14.12 -18.67 -8.58
CA LYS A 437 -15.03 -17.69 -9.22
C LYS A 437 -14.48 -17.11 -10.54
N SER A 438 -13.26 -16.58 -10.51
CA SER A 438 -12.64 -15.90 -11.67
C SER A 438 -12.32 -16.89 -12.79
N PHE A 439 -11.61 -17.98 -12.47
CA PHE A 439 -11.34 -19.08 -13.42
C PHE A 439 -12.64 -19.68 -13.97
N GLY A 440 -13.59 -19.99 -13.09
CA GLY A 440 -14.84 -20.64 -13.45
C GLY A 440 -15.77 -19.78 -14.31
N SER A 441 -15.60 -18.46 -14.28
CA SER A 441 -16.27 -17.54 -15.21
C SER A 441 -15.77 -17.69 -16.64
N ILE A 442 -14.46 -17.81 -16.82
CA ILE A 442 -13.85 -18.01 -18.14
C ILE A 442 -14.14 -19.43 -18.64
N GLU A 443 -14.04 -20.44 -17.78
CA GLU A 443 -14.42 -21.80 -18.13
C GLU A 443 -15.91 -21.90 -18.49
N ALA A 444 -16.80 -21.24 -17.74
CA ALA A 444 -18.21 -21.17 -18.08
C ALA A 444 -18.43 -20.54 -19.45
N ALA A 445 -17.73 -19.46 -19.80
CA ALA A 445 -17.81 -18.85 -21.12
C ALA A 445 -17.36 -19.82 -22.23
N ALA A 446 -16.31 -20.61 -22.00
CA ALA A 446 -15.87 -21.66 -22.92
C ALA A 446 -16.92 -22.76 -23.11
N ARG A 447 -17.54 -23.23 -22.01
CA ARG A 447 -18.57 -24.28 -22.04
C ARG A 447 -19.87 -23.83 -22.71
N THR A 448 -20.21 -22.55 -22.64
CA THR A 448 -21.45 -22.01 -23.21
C THR A 448 -21.26 -21.37 -24.58
N SER A 449 -20.02 -21.01 -24.94
CA SER A 449 -19.67 -20.22 -26.13
C SER A 449 -20.40 -18.87 -26.17
N GLU A 450 -20.75 -18.32 -25.00
CA GLU A 450 -21.45 -17.04 -24.89
C GLU A 450 -20.46 -15.88 -24.74
N PRO A 451 -20.63 -14.76 -25.46
CA PRO A 451 -19.76 -13.61 -25.32
C PRO A 451 -20.02 -12.92 -23.98
N ILE A 452 -18.94 -12.68 -23.24
CA ILE A 452 -18.98 -12.04 -21.93
C ILE A 452 -18.12 -10.78 -21.89
N THR A 453 -18.41 -9.95 -20.90
CA THR A 453 -17.57 -8.83 -20.48
C THR A 453 -17.23 -9.04 -19.02
N TYR A 454 -15.95 -9.23 -18.73
CA TYR A 454 -15.42 -9.45 -17.40
C TYR A 454 -14.85 -8.16 -16.82
N LEU A 455 -15.42 -7.68 -15.71
CA LEU A 455 -15.06 -6.42 -15.07
C LEU A 455 -14.53 -6.67 -13.64
N THR A 456 -13.35 -6.13 -13.34
CA THR A 456 -12.70 -6.21 -12.02
C THR A 456 -11.92 -4.94 -11.67
N GLY A 457 -11.80 -4.61 -10.38
CA GLY A 457 -11.13 -3.43 -9.85
C GLY A 457 -9.59 -3.46 -9.92
N ARG A 458 -8.96 -4.61 -9.69
CA ARG A 458 -7.47 -4.75 -9.61
C ARG A 458 -6.80 -5.21 -10.92
N GLY A 459 -7.58 -5.17 -11.99
CA GLY A 459 -7.27 -5.71 -13.30
C GLY A 459 -5.82 -5.70 -13.78
N ARG A 460 -5.30 -4.51 -14.11
CA ARG A 460 -3.99 -4.38 -14.78
C ARG A 460 -2.77 -4.50 -13.86
N LYS A 461 -2.95 -4.59 -12.54
CA LYS A 461 -1.84 -4.81 -11.59
C LYS A 461 -1.52 -6.30 -11.43
N GLU A 462 -2.53 -7.18 -11.49
CA GLU A 462 -2.34 -8.61 -11.16
C GLU A 462 -3.27 -9.59 -11.92
N GLN A 463 -4.44 -9.17 -12.41
CA GLN A 463 -5.52 -10.12 -12.81
C GLN A 463 -5.76 -10.24 -14.33
N TYR A 464 -5.54 -9.19 -15.12
CA TYR A 464 -5.88 -9.22 -16.55
C TYR A 464 -5.03 -10.20 -17.33
N ASP A 465 -3.74 -10.30 -17.01
CA ASP A 465 -2.83 -11.23 -17.69
C ASP A 465 -3.17 -12.69 -17.36
N GLN A 466 -3.57 -12.95 -16.11
CA GLN A 466 -4.07 -14.25 -15.68
C GLN A 466 -5.39 -14.61 -16.39
N ILE A 467 -6.34 -13.68 -16.49
CA ILE A 467 -7.61 -13.92 -17.22
C ILE A 467 -7.34 -14.14 -18.71
N ALA A 468 -6.41 -13.37 -19.29
CA ALA A 468 -5.96 -13.54 -20.66
C ALA A 468 -5.30 -14.91 -20.89
N GLU A 469 -4.52 -15.40 -19.93
CA GLU A 469 -3.95 -16.75 -19.95
C GLU A 469 -5.03 -17.83 -19.94
N TRP A 470 -6.01 -17.75 -19.02
CA TRP A 470 -7.13 -18.69 -19.00
C TRP A 470 -7.94 -18.65 -20.30
N CYS A 471 -8.12 -17.47 -20.91
CA CYS A 471 -8.75 -17.36 -22.23
C CYS A 471 -7.93 -18.15 -23.28
N ARG A 472 -6.60 -18.00 -23.30
CA ARG A 472 -5.71 -18.75 -24.22
C ARG A 472 -5.80 -20.26 -23.98
N GLU A 473 -5.79 -20.71 -22.73
CA GLU A 473 -5.89 -22.12 -22.36
C GLU A 473 -7.20 -22.76 -22.84
N HIS A 474 -8.30 -22.03 -22.73
CA HIS A 474 -9.62 -22.47 -23.20
C HIS A 474 -9.89 -22.20 -24.69
N GLY A 475 -8.93 -21.63 -25.42
CA GLY A 475 -9.08 -21.31 -26.85
C GLY A 475 -10.09 -20.19 -27.14
N LEU A 476 -10.30 -19.28 -26.18
CA LEU A 476 -11.17 -18.11 -26.30
C LEU A 476 -10.39 -16.91 -26.83
N THR A 477 -11.01 -16.16 -27.75
CA THR A 477 -10.52 -14.84 -28.14
C THR A 477 -10.86 -13.82 -27.05
N TYR A 478 -9.93 -12.91 -26.76
CA TYR A 478 -10.14 -11.90 -25.74
C TYR A 478 -9.58 -10.54 -26.17
N LYS A 479 -10.09 -9.47 -25.55
CA LYS A 479 -9.56 -8.12 -25.69
C LYS A 479 -9.54 -7.41 -24.36
N ILE A 480 -8.39 -6.86 -24.00
CA ILE A 480 -8.25 -5.97 -22.85
C ILE A 480 -8.71 -4.56 -23.26
N LEU A 481 -9.67 -4.01 -22.53
CA LEU A 481 -10.24 -2.69 -22.83
C LEU A 481 -9.24 -1.57 -22.52
N PRO A 482 -9.12 -0.54 -23.37
CA PRO A 482 -8.13 0.53 -23.18
C PRO A 482 -8.37 1.38 -21.93
N ALA A 483 -7.30 1.89 -21.32
CA ALA A 483 -7.33 2.77 -20.16
C ALA A 483 -6.64 4.10 -20.50
N PHE A 484 -7.30 5.22 -20.18
CA PHE A 484 -6.84 6.54 -20.59
C PHE A 484 -5.45 6.91 -20.05
N THR A 485 -5.24 6.74 -18.74
CA THR A 485 -4.00 7.10 -18.04
C THR A 485 -2.78 6.29 -18.46
N ARG A 486 -2.97 5.18 -19.17
CA ARG A 486 -1.88 4.31 -19.65
C ARG A 486 -1.74 4.32 -21.17
N ASP A 487 -2.85 4.21 -21.89
CA ASP A 487 -2.83 4.00 -23.34
C ASP A 487 -2.77 5.32 -24.14
N CYS A 488 -2.89 6.48 -23.48
CA CYS A 488 -2.69 7.80 -24.06
C CYS A 488 -1.27 8.31 -23.72
N PRO A 489 -0.39 8.53 -24.71
CA PRO A 489 0.98 9.01 -24.49
C PRO A 489 1.09 10.30 -23.65
N THR A 490 0.11 11.21 -23.79
CA THR A 490 0.11 12.45 -23.01
C THR A 490 -0.28 12.20 -21.55
N ALA A 491 -1.23 11.29 -21.30
CA ALA A 491 -1.68 11.00 -19.94
C ALA A 491 -0.77 10.01 -19.19
N SER A 492 0.00 9.19 -19.92
CA SER A 492 0.99 8.27 -19.36
C SER A 492 2.31 8.95 -18.98
N GLY A 493 2.55 10.17 -19.46
CA GLY A 493 3.78 10.93 -19.19
C GLY A 493 4.85 10.82 -20.27
N GLU A 494 4.62 10.12 -21.39
CA GLU A 494 5.59 10.00 -22.51
C GLU A 494 5.97 11.36 -23.12
N HIS A 495 5.16 12.40 -22.90
CA HIS A 495 5.40 13.77 -23.38
C HIS A 495 5.86 14.75 -22.28
N GLY A 496 6.27 14.25 -21.11
CA GLY A 496 6.74 15.05 -19.97
C GLY A 496 5.70 15.19 -18.86
N GLU A 497 6.17 15.41 -17.63
CA GLU A 497 5.33 15.41 -16.42
C GLU A 497 4.33 16.58 -16.40
N ASP A 498 4.72 17.79 -16.82
CA ASP A 498 3.81 18.95 -16.93
C ASP A 498 2.53 18.65 -17.73
N TRP A 499 2.67 17.90 -18.82
CA TRP A 499 1.54 17.50 -19.66
C TRP A 499 0.67 16.45 -18.99
N LYS A 500 1.30 15.51 -18.29
CA LYS A 500 0.61 14.48 -17.52
C LYS A 500 -0.18 15.13 -16.40
N GLU A 501 0.44 16.00 -15.59
CA GLU A 501 -0.23 16.76 -14.54
C GLU A 501 -1.42 17.56 -15.06
N THR A 502 -1.24 18.32 -16.15
CA THR A 502 -2.33 19.13 -16.74
C THR A 502 -3.52 18.26 -17.18
N VAL A 503 -3.25 17.16 -17.87
CA VAL A 503 -4.29 16.27 -18.39
C VAL A 503 -4.95 15.46 -17.27
N LEU A 504 -4.18 15.03 -16.27
CA LEU A 504 -4.69 14.31 -15.11
C LEU A 504 -5.50 15.23 -14.19
N ASP A 505 -5.15 16.51 -14.04
CA ASP A 505 -5.99 17.50 -13.34
C ASP A 505 -7.38 17.58 -13.98
N TRP A 506 -7.44 17.80 -15.30
CA TRP A 506 -8.73 17.86 -16.00
C TRP A 506 -9.53 16.56 -15.86
N TYR A 507 -8.87 15.42 -15.95
CA TYR A 507 -9.49 14.11 -15.78
C TYR A 507 -10.03 13.89 -14.36
N ASN A 508 -9.24 14.26 -13.33
CA ASN A 508 -9.60 14.13 -11.92
C ASN A 508 -10.77 15.06 -11.55
N ARG A 509 -10.85 16.23 -12.18
CA ARG A 509 -11.99 17.17 -12.08
C ARG A 509 -13.20 16.75 -12.93
N GLY A 510 -13.16 15.55 -13.50
CA GLY A 510 -14.30 14.86 -14.10
C GLY A 510 -14.46 15.05 -15.61
N ALA A 511 -13.50 15.68 -16.30
CA ALA A 511 -13.52 15.73 -17.76
C ALA A 511 -13.27 14.33 -18.34
N THR A 512 -14.10 13.92 -19.30
CA THR A 512 -13.90 12.60 -19.90
C THR A 512 -12.68 12.62 -20.83
N PRO A 513 -12.03 11.47 -21.09
CA PRO A 513 -10.98 11.40 -22.10
C PRO A 513 -11.44 11.92 -23.47
N GLN A 514 -12.73 11.77 -23.80
CA GLN A 514 -13.29 12.29 -25.04
C GLN A 514 -13.36 13.82 -25.04
N ASP A 515 -13.72 14.45 -23.92
CA ASP A 515 -13.76 15.91 -23.80
C ASP A 515 -12.36 16.50 -23.93
N ILE A 516 -11.39 15.90 -23.25
CA ILE A 516 -9.98 16.34 -23.27
C ILE A 516 -9.45 16.33 -24.71
N HIS A 517 -9.53 15.21 -25.42
CA HIS A 517 -9.03 15.12 -26.80
C HIS A 517 -9.82 15.97 -27.81
N LYS A 518 -11.09 16.29 -27.52
CA LYS A 518 -11.93 17.05 -28.44
C LYS A 518 -11.78 18.56 -28.27
N TYR A 519 -11.57 19.05 -27.05
CA TYR A 519 -11.65 20.47 -26.74
C TYR A 519 -10.34 21.08 -26.24
N ALA A 520 -9.32 20.29 -25.89
CA ALA A 520 -8.05 20.84 -25.42
C ALA A 520 -7.37 21.75 -26.45
N GLU A 521 -7.45 21.42 -27.75
CA GLU A 521 -6.87 22.25 -28.82
C GLU A 521 -7.51 23.64 -28.88
N ASP A 522 -8.82 23.75 -28.69
CA ASP A 522 -9.55 25.03 -28.69
C ASP A 522 -9.14 25.94 -27.52
N ILE A 523 -8.63 25.36 -26.43
CA ILE A 523 -8.26 26.06 -25.20
C ILE A 523 -6.78 26.42 -25.18
N LEU A 524 -5.93 25.48 -25.57
CA LEU A 524 -4.48 25.63 -25.53
C LEU A 524 -3.92 26.36 -26.76
N ASP A 525 -4.77 26.66 -27.76
CA ASP A 525 -4.38 27.15 -29.08
C ASP A 525 -3.35 26.22 -29.80
N ARG A 526 -3.26 24.96 -29.37
CA ARG A 526 -2.39 23.91 -29.92
C ARG A 526 -2.95 22.52 -29.60
N PRO A 527 -2.79 21.52 -30.48
CA PRO A 527 -3.23 20.15 -30.23
C PRO A 527 -2.46 19.52 -29.07
N LEU A 528 -3.07 18.50 -28.44
CA LEU A 528 -2.36 17.68 -27.47
C LEU A 528 -1.20 16.94 -28.16
N PRO A 529 -0.07 16.73 -27.47
CA PRO A 529 1.08 16.01 -28.05
C PRO A 529 0.71 14.65 -28.66
N CYS A 530 -0.18 13.88 -28.03
CA CYS A 530 -0.65 12.59 -28.54
C CYS A 530 -1.47 12.67 -29.84
N GLN A 531 -1.90 13.87 -30.25
CA GLN A 531 -2.63 14.14 -31.50
C GLN A 531 -1.71 14.73 -32.59
N VAL A 532 -0.39 14.74 -32.38
CA VAL A 532 0.60 15.25 -33.34
C VAL A 532 1.53 14.11 -33.77
N GLY A 533 1.57 13.84 -35.07
CA GLY A 533 2.47 12.86 -35.68
C GLY A 533 3.91 13.39 -35.81
N HIS A 534 4.85 12.49 -36.09
CA HIS A 534 6.28 12.84 -36.31
C HIS A 534 6.53 13.82 -37.46
N ASP A 535 5.57 13.98 -38.37
CA ASP A 535 5.59 14.92 -39.49
C ASP A 535 4.85 16.23 -39.19
N GLU A 536 4.57 16.50 -37.90
CA GLU A 536 3.80 17.64 -37.39
C GLU A 536 2.35 17.70 -37.90
N ASN A 537 1.83 16.61 -38.49
CA ASN A 537 0.43 16.52 -38.90
C ASN A 537 -0.47 16.04 -37.76
N HIS A 538 -1.72 16.48 -37.77
CA HIS A 538 -2.73 16.05 -36.80
C HIS A 538 -3.10 14.58 -37.04
N VAL A 539 -3.02 13.75 -36.00
CA VAL A 539 -3.32 12.30 -36.02
C VAL A 539 -4.25 11.93 -34.88
N ASP A 540 -4.96 10.81 -35.01
CA ASP A 540 -5.78 10.29 -33.91
C ASP A 540 -4.90 9.74 -32.79
N CYS A 541 -5.24 10.10 -31.54
CA CYS A 541 -4.55 9.60 -30.36
C CYS A 541 -4.55 8.06 -30.32
N PRO A 542 -3.41 7.40 -30.00
CA PRO A 542 -3.33 5.94 -29.89
C PRO A 542 -4.41 5.31 -29.01
N TYR A 543 -4.74 5.93 -27.87
CA TYR A 543 -5.84 5.51 -27.00
C TYR A 543 -7.19 5.51 -27.72
N ALA A 544 -7.51 6.59 -28.43
CA ALA A 544 -8.78 6.71 -29.15
C ALA A 544 -8.90 5.65 -30.26
N ARG A 545 -7.82 5.37 -30.98
CA ARG A 545 -7.79 4.31 -31.99
C ARG A 545 -7.99 2.91 -31.40
N LYS A 546 -7.47 2.64 -30.19
CA LYS A 546 -7.70 1.34 -29.52
C LYS A 546 -9.18 1.09 -29.20
N TRP A 547 -9.97 2.16 -29.05
CA TRP A 547 -11.42 2.09 -28.92
C TRP A 547 -12.16 1.91 -30.26
N ASP A 548 -11.51 2.10 -31.40
CA ASP A 548 -12.07 1.84 -32.73
C ASP A 548 -11.97 0.35 -33.10
N PHE A 549 -12.61 -0.49 -32.27
CA PHE A 549 -12.81 -1.90 -32.56
C PHE A 549 -14.30 -2.22 -32.60
N ASP A 550 -14.64 -3.26 -33.34
CA ASP A 550 -15.97 -3.88 -33.33
C ASP A 550 -16.02 -4.85 -32.14
N PRO A 551 -16.95 -4.71 -31.19
CA PRO A 551 -17.07 -5.66 -30.10
C PRO A 551 -17.52 -7.04 -30.58
N GLU A 552 -18.18 -7.16 -31.74
CA GLU A 552 -18.67 -8.46 -32.25
C GLU A 552 -17.62 -9.22 -33.05
N THR A 553 -16.53 -8.58 -33.48
CA THR A 553 -15.50 -9.18 -34.34
C THR A 553 -14.09 -8.71 -33.94
N ASP A 554 -13.08 -9.56 -34.07
CA ASP A 554 -11.69 -9.21 -33.78
C ASP A 554 -11.08 -8.21 -34.77
N GLY A 555 -11.85 -7.81 -35.80
CA GLY A 555 -11.47 -6.81 -36.80
C GLY A 555 -10.42 -7.34 -37.77
N SER A 556 -10.47 -8.64 -38.09
CA SER A 556 -9.59 -9.25 -39.08
C SER A 556 -9.75 -8.58 -40.45
N ALA A 557 -8.68 -8.56 -41.24
CA ALA A 557 -8.68 -7.86 -42.53
C ALA A 557 -9.58 -8.54 -43.59
N ASP A 558 -9.96 -9.79 -43.37
CA ASP A 558 -10.87 -10.56 -44.21
C ASP A 558 -12.17 -10.84 -43.42
N PRO A 559 -13.33 -10.27 -43.82
CA PRO A 559 -14.60 -10.49 -43.13
C PRO A 559 -15.04 -11.96 -43.04
N ASP A 560 -14.49 -12.84 -43.88
CA ASP A 560 -14.75 -14.29 -43.81
C ASP A 560 -13.86 -15.01 -42.76
N GLU A 561 -12.85 -14.32 -42.19
CA GLU A 561 -11.96 -14.78 -41.11
C GLU A 561 -12.20 -14.06 -39.77
N ASP A 562 -13.15 -13.11 -39.71
CA ASP A 562 -13.50 -12.37 -38.49
C ASP A 562 -13.94 -13.33 -37.38
N LEU A 563 -13.17 -13.35 -36.28
CA LEU A 563 -13.50 -14.15 -35.10
C LEU A 563 -14.28 -13.29 -34.11
N GLN A 564 -15.38 -13.81 -33.59
CA GLN A 564 -16.09 -13.14 -32.50
C GLN A 564 -15.17 -13.02 -31.29
N ILE A 565 -15.11 -11.83 -30.67
CA ILE A 565 -14.39 -11.65 -29.40
C ILE A 565 -15.20 -12.32 -28.28
N ASN A 566 -14.71 -13.41 -27.70
CA ASN A 566 -15.45 -14.12 -26.66
C ASN A 566 -15.46 -13.35 -25.33
N VAL A 567 -14.33 -12.75 -24.94
CA VAL A 567 -14.18 -12.10 -23.63
C VAL A 567 -13.64 -10.68 -23.77
N LEU A 568 -14.39 -9.69 -23.27
CA LEU A 568 -13.86 -8.35 -23.01
C LEU A 568 -13.38 -8.27 -21.56
N ILE A 569 -12.17 -7.76 -21.32
CA ILE A 569 -11.58 -7.68 -19.98
C ILE A 569 -11.38 -6.21 -19.63
N GLY A 570 -11.99 -5.74 -18.54
CA GLY A 570 -12.03 -4.32 -18.20
C GLY A 570 -12.21 -4.00 -16.72
N HIS A 571 -12.26 -2.71 -16.42
CA HIS A 571 -12.52 -2.16 -15.10
C HIS A 571 -14.02 -1.83 -14.98
N TYR A 572 -14.57 -1.79 -13.77
CA TYR A 572 -16.00 -1.53 -13.54
C TYR A 572 -16.52 -0.30 -14.31
N THR A 573 -15.75 0.78 -14.34
CA THR A 573 -16.09 2.02 -15.06
C THR A 573 -16.30 1.85 -16.57
N HIS A 574 -15.77 0.78 -17.19
CA HIS A 574 -16.05 0.46 -18.59
C HIS A 574 -17.52 0.05 -18.82
N ALA A 575 -18.27 -0.33 -17.79
CA ALA A 575 -19.71 -0.60 -17.90
C ALA A 575 -20.52 0.62 -18.36
N HIS A 576 -20.01 1.85 -18.20
CA HIS A 576 -20.64 3.05 -18.77
C HIS A 576 -20.53 3.14 -20.31
N ARG A 577 -19.78 2.24 -20.96
CA ARG A 577 -19.71 2.12 -22.43
C ARG A 577 -20.72 1.09 -22.92
N GLU A 578 -22.00 1.45 -22.80
CA GLU A 578 -23.14 0.59 -23.12
C GLU A 578 -23.02 -0.04 -24.51
N ASP A 579 -22.69 0.77 -25.52
CA ASP A 579 -22.65 0.41 -26.94
C ASP A 579 -21.60 -0.65 -27.29
N LYS A 580 -20.46 -0.67 -26.59
CA LYS A 580 -19.34 -1.58 -26.89
C LYS A 580 -19.11 -2.67 -25.85
N VAL A 581 -19.40 -2.37 -24.59
CA VAL A 581 -18.98 -3.20 -23.46
C VAL A 581 -20.16 -3.99 -22.88
N VAL A 582 -21.38 -3.45 -22.94
CA VAL A 582 -22.56 -4.07 -22.33
C VAL A 582 -23.46 -4.74 -23.36
N HIS A 583 -23.70 -4.07 -24.49
CA HIS A 583 -24.70 -4.47 -25.48
C HIS A 583 -24.50 -5.92 -25.95
N GLY A 584 -25.54 -6.75 -25.81
CA GLY A 584 -25.57 -8.13 -26.33
C GLY A 584 -24.72 -9.15 -25.57
N ARG A 585 -23.95 -8.74 -24.54
CA ARG A 585 -23.04 -9.58 -23.76
C ARG A 585 -23.58 -9.86 -22.36
N THR A 586 -23.12 -10.94 -21.75
CA THR A 586 -23.32 -11.12 -20.29
C THR A 586 -22.20 -10.37 -19.56
N VAL A 587 -22.57 -9.44 -18.69
CA VAL A 587 -21.60 -8.64 -17.93
C VAL A 587 -21.34 -9.34 -16.59
N VAL A 588 -20.07 -9.62 -16.33
CA VAL A 588 -19.56 -10.28 -15.12
C VAL A 588 -18.85 -9.24 -14.27
N PHE A 589 -19.31 -9.07 -13.04
CA PHE A 589 -18.66 -8.23 -12.03
C PHE A 589 -17.99 -9.13 -11.00
N ASP A 590 -16.66 -9.10 -10.93
CA ASP A 590 -15.88 -9.88 -9.97
C ASP A 590 -15.50 -9.03 -8.76
N GLU A 591 -15.98 -9.41 -7.58
CA GLU A 591 -15.91 -8.65 -6.33
C GLU A 591 -16.75 -7.34 -6.34
N PHE A 592 -17.08 -6.84 -5.14
CA PHE A 592 -17.98 -5.70 -4.99
C PHE A 592 -17.38 -4.41 -5.61
N PRO A 593 -18.07 -3.75 -6.56
CA PRO A 593 -17.56 -2.56 -7.26
C PRO A 593 -17.48 -1.29 -6.39
N GLY A 594 -18.02 -1.33 -5.16
CA GLY A 594 -17.81 -0.27 -4.16
C GLY A 594 -18.14 1.13 -4.67
N GLY A 595 -17.16 2.04 -4.54
CA GLY A 595 -17.26 3.43 -4.97
C GLY A 595 -16.98 3.67 -6.46
N ALA A 596 -16.80 2.64 -7.31
CA ALA A 596 -16.43 2.83 -8.72
C ALA A 596 -17.45 3.64 -9.54
N TYR A 597 -18.70 3.67 -9.09
CA TYR A 597 -19.80 4.43 -9.70
C TYR A 597 -20.24 5.64 -8.84
N GLU A 598 -19.55 5.92 -7.74
CA GLU A 598 -19.77 7.09 -6.90
C GLU A 598 -18.83 8.21 -7.32
N ARG A 599 -19.35 9.43 -7.45
CA ARG A 599 -18.58 10.65 -7.60
C ARG A 599 -18.76 11.52 -6.38
N THR A 600 -17.66 11.91 -5.74
CA THR A 600 -17.69 12.82 -4.58
C THR A 600 -17.17 14.18 -4.99
N LEU A 601 -17.88 15.23 -4.55
CA LEU A 601 -17.48 16.62 -4.60
C LEU A 601 -17.34 17.10 -3.16
N ASP A 602 -16.09 17.14 -2.70
CA ASP A 602 -15.72 17.54 -1.36
C ASP A 602 -15.04 18.92 -1.38
N HIS A 603 -13.82 18.99 -1.91
CA HIS A 603 -12.99 20.18 -2.01
C HIS A 603 -13.34 20.96 -3.27
N GLY A 604 -13.55 22.27 -3.12
CA GLY A 604 -13.86 23.17 -4.23
C GLY A 604 -15.30 23.11 -4.74
N ILE A 605 -16.23 22.40 -4.08
CA ILE A 605 -17.65 22.39 -4.47
C ILE A 605 -18.25 23.79 -4.54
N GLU A 606 -17.91 24.66 -3.59
CA GLU A 606 -18.36 26.06 -3.56
C GLU A 606 -17.90 26.81 -4.82
N GLY A 607 -16.62 26.67 -5.18
CA GLY A 607 -16.04 27.27 -6.38
C GLY A 607 -16.66 26.70 -7.65
N ALA A 608 -16.78 25.39 -7.75
CA ALA A 608 -17.31 24.69 -8.91
C ALA A 608 -18.79 25.02 -9.17
N VAL A 609 -19.63 24.99 -8.13
CA VAL A 609 -21.04 25.35 -8.23
C VAL A 609 -21.19 26.84 -8.53
N THR A 610 -20.40 27.71 -7.89
CA THR A 610 -20.42 29.15 -8.16
C THR A 610 -20.04 29.46 -9.62
N TYR A 611 -18.97 28.86 -10.13
CA TYR A 611 -18.57 28.99 -11.53
C TYR A 611 -19.68 28.55 -12.48
N TYR A 612 -20.30 27.40 -12.19
CA TYR A 612 -21.39 26.87 -12.99
C TYR A 612 -22.60 27.83 -13.02
N LEU A 613 -23.01 28.33 -11.86
CA LEU A 613 -24.12 29.28 -11.71
C LEU A 613 -23.84 30.60 -12.46
N GLN A 614 -22.65 31.17 -12.31
CA GLN A 614 -22.25 32.40 -13.00
C GLN A 614 -22.13 32.23 -14.52
N SER A 615 -21.87 31.02 -14.98
CA SER A 615 -21.84 30.68 -16.41
C SER A 615 -23.24 30.47 -17.01
N HIS A 616 -24.29 30.38 -16.18
CA HIS A 616 -25.65 30.06 -16.57
C HIS A 616 -26.68 31.05 -15.97
N ASP A 617 -26.77 32.24 -16.56
CA ASP A 617 -27.68 33.35 -16.16
C ASP A 617 -29.17 32.98 -16.02
N ALA A 618 -29.59 31.86 -16.60
CA ALA A 618 -30.99 31.41 -16.54
C ALA A 618 -31.35 30.73 -15.20
N ILE A 619 -30.34 30.22 -14.48
CA ILE A 619 -30.53 29.68 -13.14
C ILE A 619 -30.64 30.85 -12.17
N PRO A 620 -31.70 30.95 -11.34
CA PRO A 620 -31.94 32.11 -10.49
C PRO A 620 -31.05 32.11 -9.24
N PHE A 621 -29.75 31.87 -9.34
CA PHE A 621 -28.77 31.90 -8.23
C PHE A 621 -27.40 32.34 -8.76
N ASP A 622 -26.72 33.24 -8.05
CA ASP A 622 -25.45 33.83 -8.52
C ASP A 622 -24.21 33.10 -7.96
N HIS A 623 -24.33 32.41 -6.81
CA HIS A 623 -23.23 31.70 -6.14
C HIS A 623 -23.75 30.63 -5.17
N TYR A 624 -22.87 29.71 -4.77
CA TYR A 624 -23.18 28.55 -3.93
C TYR A 624 -23.92 28.90 -2.64
N THR A 625 -23.44 29.88 -1.88
CA THR A 625 -24.07 30.29 -0.61
C THR A 625 -25.49 30.82 -0.82
N GLU A 626 -25.73 31.57 -1.90
CA GLU A 626 -27.07 32.03 -2.24
C GLU A 626 -28.00 30.87 -2.62
N LEU A 627 -27.47 29.85 -3.32
CA LEU A 627 -28.22 28.64 -3.62
C LEU A 627 -28.62 27.92 -2.32
N LEU A 628 -27.69 27.73 -1.38
CA LEU A 628 -27.98 27.07 -0.11
C LEU A 628 -28.97 27.83 0.78
N GLU A 629 -28.84 29.15 0.87
CA GLU A 629 -29.76 29.99 1.67
C GLU A 629 -31.12 30.17 0.98
N GLY A 630 -31.14 30.16 -0.35
CA GLY A 630 -32.31 30.45 -1.17
C GLY A 630 -33.09 29.22 -1.65
N ARG A 631 -32.56 28.00 -1.48
CA ARG A 631 -33.23 26.76 -1.93
C ARG A 631 -34.53 26.45 -1.19
N ASP A 632 -34.79 27.06 -0.04
CA ASP A 632 -36.06 26.91 0.69
C ASP A 632 -37.22 27.73 0.08
N ASP A 633 -36.95 28.65 -0.86
CA ASP A 633 -38.00 29.34 -1.62
C ASP A 633 -38.53 28.43 -2.73
N ASP A 634 -39.71 27.84 -2.50
CA ASP A 634 -40.36 26.91 -3.42
C ASP A 634 -40.47 27.42 -4.87
N ALA A 635 -40.75 28.72 -5.07
CA ALA A 635 -40.92 29.28 -6.41
C ALA A 635 -39.57 29.49 -7.11
N ARG A 636 -38.54 29.91 -6.36
CA ARG A 636 -37.18 30.08 -6.87
C ARG A 636 -36.54 28.73 -7.18
N ARG A 637 -36.66 27.76 -6.26
CA ARG A 637 -36.21 26.37 -6.42
C ARG A 637 -36.87 25.69 -7.63
N ALA A 638 -38.19 25.77 -7.76
CA ALA A 638 -38.90 25.15 -8.88
C ALA A 638 -38.48 25.72 -10.25
N ASN A 639 -38.24 27.03 -10.35
CA ASN A 639 -37.71 27.64 -11.58
C ASN A 639 -36.30 27.12 -11.89
N ALA A 640 -35.42 27.05 -10.89
CA ALA A 640 -34.06 26.55 -11.07
C ALA A 640 -34.03 25.07 -11.51
N LEU A 641 -34.82 24.22 -10.87
CA LEU A 641 -34.94 22.80 -11.24
C LEU A 641 -35.51 22.63 -12.65
N THR A 642 -36.47 23.46 -13.05
CA THR A 642 -37.02 23.43 -14.42
C THR A 642 -35.94 23.75 -15.44
N GLU A 643 -35.13 24.79 -15.20
CA GLU A 643 -34.04 25.17 -16.10
C GLU A 643 -32.98 24.07 -16.21
N LEU A 644 -32.60 23.44 -15.10
CA LEU A 644 -31.64 22.33 -15.08
C LEU A 644 -32.17 21.10 -15.86
N LEU A 645 -33.44 20.76 -15.71
CA LEU A 645 -34.07 19.64 -16.41
C LEU A 645 -34.23 19.91 -17.91
N ASP A 646 -34.51 21.15 -18.30
CA ASP A 646 -34.61 21.55 -19.72
C ASP A 646 -33.27 21.41 -20.47
N HIS A 647 -32.14 21.37 -19.74
CA HIS A 647 -30.78 21.39 -20.30
C HIS A 647 -30.01 20.05 -20.31
N ARG A 648 -30.61 18.93 -19.90
CA ARG A 648 -29.95 17.64 -19.57
C ARG A 648 -28.91 17.81 -18.46
N ILE A 649 -28.99 16.96 -17.44
CA ILE A 649 -28.11 17.05 -16.27
C ILE A 649 -26.89 16.16 -16.51
N ASP A 650 -26.04 16.59 -17.44
CA ASP A 650 -24.81 15.91 -17.81
C ASP A 650 -23.58 16.62 -17.24
N PRO A 651 -22.50 15.88 -16.93
CA PRO A 651 -21.23 16.50 -16.56
C PRO A 651 -20.70 17.45 -17.64
N ASP A 652 -20.24 18.64 -17.27
CA ASP A 652 -19.65 19.62 -18.19
C ASP A 652 -18.12 19.52 -18.19
N GLY A 653 -17.60 18.50 -18.88
CA GLY A 653 -16.16 18.31 -19.04
C GLY A 653 -15.46 19.49 -19.73
N ARG A 654 -16.17 20.29 -20.54
CA ARG A 654 -15.57 21.42 -21.26
C ARG A 654 -15.30 22.62 -20.35
N ALA A 655 -16.12 22.82 -19.31
CA ALA A 655 -15.90 23.87 -18.33
C ALA A 655 -14.56 23.70 -17.61
N VAL A 656 -14.21 22.46 -17.25
CA VAL A 656 -12.97 22.09 -16.54
C VAL A 656 -11.72 22.57 -17.28
N LEU A 657 -11.70 22.42 -18.61
CA LEU A 657 -10.56 22.82 -19.42
C LEU A 657 -10.36 24.35 -19.45
N LYS A 658 -11.39 25.15 -19.17
CA LYS A 658 -11.35 26.62 -19.34
C LYS A 658 -10.89 27.38 -18.09
N ASP A 659 -11.11 26.81 -16.92
CA ASP A 659 -10.97 27.52 -15.65
C ASP A 659 -10.71 26.51 -14.54
N ASP A 660 -9.72 26.77 -13.70
CA ASP A 660 -9.27 25.84 -12.65
C ASP A 660 -10.30 25.67 -11.52
N ALA A 661 -11.24 26.61 -11.36
CA ALA A 661 -12.31 26.50 -10.39
C ALA A 661 -13.48 25.62 -10.86
N ALA A 662 -13.54 25.24 -12.14
CA ALA A 662 -14.65 24.44 -12.67
C ALA A 662 -14.56 22.97 -12.26
N ASN A 663 -15.69 22.27 -12.21
CA ASN A 663 -15.72 20.81 -12.06
C ASN A 663 -16.81 20.25 -12.97
N ALA A 664 -16.54 19.15 -13.66
CA ALA A 664 -17.49 18.57 -14.59
C ALA A 664 -18.78 18.15 -13.88
N ALA A 665 -18.71 17.73 -12.61
CA ALA A 665 -19.88 17.33 -11.82
C ALA A 665 -20.65 18.51 -11.19
N ALA A 666 -20.23 19.76 -11.38
CA ALA A 666 -20.93 20.93 -10.84
C ALA A 666 -22.44 21.02 -11.20
N PRO A 667 -22.89 20.69 -12.43
CA PRO A 667 -24.32 20.66 -12.75
C PRO A 667 -25.08 19.62 -11.91
N LEU A 668 -24.49 18.43 -11.71
CA LEU A 668 -25.07 17.38 -10.88
C LEU A 668 -25.15 17.81 -9.41
N ALA A 669 -24.14 18.54 -8.94
CA ALA A 669 -24.08 19.07 -7.59
C ALA A 669 -25.16 20.12 -7.35
N ALA A 670 -25.26 21.12 -8.24
CA ALA A 670 -26.27 22.17 -8.16
C ALA A 670 -27.69 21.58 -8.18
N PHE A 671 -27.93 20.60 -9.05
CA PHE A 671 -29.21 19.88 -9.07
C PHE A 671 -29.46 19.14 -7.76
N THR A 672 -28.48 18.38 -7.26
CA THR A 672 -28.61 17.62 -6.01
C THR A 672 -28.93 18.53 -4.83
N LEU A 673 -28.21 19.65 -4.67
CA LEU A 673 -28.44 20.62 -3.59
C LEU A 673 -29.86 21.21 -3.60
N LEU A 674 -30.43 21.42 -4.79
CA LEU A 674 -31.78 21.94 -4.94
C LEU A 674 -32.84 20.85 -4.71
N ALA A 675 -32.69 19.70 -5.36
CA ALA A 675 -33.68 18.62 -5.32
C ALA A 675 -33.71 17.90 -3.96
N ALA A 676 -32.55 17.74 -3.32
CA ALA A 676 -32.43 17.02 -2.05
C ALA A 676 -33.02 17.81 -0.86
N ALA A 677 -33.18 19.13 -0.99
CA ALA A 677 -33.70 19.99 0.07
C ALA A 677 -35.11 19.60 0.55
N GLU A 678 -35.94 19.01 -0.33
CA GLU A 678 -37.29 18.54 0.03
C GLU A 678 -37.30 17.16 0.72
N ASN A 679 -36.18 16.43 0.65
CA ASN A 679 -36.06 15.04 1.10
C ASN A 679 -34.86 14.87 2.05
N ASN A 680 -34.98 15.55 3.19
CA ASN A 680 -34.08 15.41 4.33
C ASN A 680 -34.46 14.15 5.13
N LEU A 681 -33.50 13.23 5.29
CA LEU A 681 -33.70 11.96 5.97
C LEU A 681 -33.75 12.12 7.50
N GLY A 682 -33.29 13.24 8.04
CA GLY A 682 -33.33 13.57 9.46
C GLY A 682 -32.04 13.28 10.24
N ASN A 683 -31.04 12.67 9.59
CA ASN A 683 -29.71 12.33 10.14
C ASN A 683 -28.58 13.22 9.56
N GLY A 684 -28.94 14.40 9.04
CA GLY A 684 -28.00 15.33 8.39
C GLY A 684 -27.79 15.08 6.89
N LEU A 685 -28.29 13.96 6.34
CA LEU A 685 -28.23 13.64 4.92
C LEU A 685 -29.52 14.02 4.19
N GLU A 686 -29.35 14.62 3.02
CA GLU A 686 -30.42 14.97 2.09
C GLU A 686 -30.26 14.17 0.80
N ARG A 687 -31.37 13.71 0.20
CA ARG A 687 -31.34 12.77 -0.93
C ARG A 687 -32.18 13.23 -2.12
N ALA A 688 -31.63 13.14 -3.32
CA ALA A 688 -32.34 13.36 -4.58
C ALA A 688 -32.18 12.17 -5.53
N GLU A 689 -33.28 11.78 -6.20
CA GLU A 689 -33.25 10.87 -7.35
C GLU A 689 -33.48 11.68 -8.63
N PHE A 690 -32.73 11.37 -9.68
CA PHE A 690 -32.93 12.00 -10.99
C PHE A 690 -32.41 11.14 -12.13
N ALA A 691 -32.96 11.33 -13.32
CA ALA A 691 -32.47 10.71 -14.54
C ALA A 691 -31.55 11.66 -15.32
N ALA A 692 -30.52 11.13 -15.98
CA ALA A 692 -29.58 11.93 -16.78
C ALA A 692 -30.26 12.75 -17.89
N ASP A 693 -31.26 12.16 -18.55
CA ASP A 693 -32.01 12.77 -19.63
C ASP A 693 -33.27 13.53 -19.15
N GLY A 694 -33.49 13.59 -17.84
CA GLY A 694 -34.68 14.20 -17.23
C GLY A 694 -35.98 13.41 -17.45
N HIS A 695 -35.90 12.16 -17.93
CA HIS A 695 -37.04 11.28 -18.11
C HIS A 695 -36.96 10.04 -17.22
N ASP A 696 -38.04 9.78 -16.47
CA ASP A 696 -38.16 8.58 -15.65
C ASP A 696 -38.02 7.33 -16.55
N ASN A 697 -36.89 6.61 -16.49
CA ASN A 697 -36.83 5.18 -16.14
C ASN A 697 -35.52 4.43 -16.50
N ASP A 698 -34.60 4.97 -17.30
CA ASP A 698 -33.46 4.16 -17.81
C ASP A 698 -32.05 4.56 -17.29
N ASP A 699 -31.82 5.79 -16.78
CA ASP A 699 -30.52 6.23 -16.19
C ASP A 699 -30.73 6.90 -14.83
N SER A 700 -31.20 6.14 -13.83
CA SER A 700 -31.49 6.66 -12.49
C SER A 700 -30.22 6.87 -11.66
N ARG A 701 -29.98 8.10 -11.25
CA ARG A 701 -28.88 8.53 -10.39
C ARG A 701 -29.41 8.94 -9.01
N VAL A 702 -28.58 8.76 -7.99
CA VAL A 702 -28.90 9.18 -6.61
C VAL A 702 -27.86 10.19 -6.16
N GLY A 703 -28.30 11.43 -5.95
CA GLY A 703 -27.51 12.49 -5.35
C GLY A 703 -27.74 12.59 -3.84
N LEU A 704 -26.67 12.71 -3.07
CA LEU A 704 -26.68 12.95 -1.64
C LEU A 704 -25.98 14.27 -1.32
N HIS A 705 -26.52 15.02 -0.37
CA HIS A 705 -25.86 16.17 0.23
C HIS A 705 -25.70 15.92 1.73
N ASP A 706 -24.45 15.89 2.19
CA ASP A 706 -24.10 15.83 3.60
C ASP A 706 -23.98 17.25 4.15
N ARG A 707 -24.91 17.63 5.04
CA ARG A 707 -24.94 18.97 5.61
C ARG A 707 -23.85 19.22 6.65
N GLU A 708 -23.31 18.17 7.26
CA GLU A 708 -22.27 18.30 8.28
C GLU A 708 -20.90 18.41 7.64
N GLU A 709 -20.64 17.59 6.62
CA GLU A 709 -19.38 17.64 5.86
C GLU A 709 -19.38 18.71 4.76
N GLY A 710 -20.56 19.18 4.33
CA GLY A 710 -20.71 20.10 3.19
C GLY A 710 -20.41 19.44 1.83
N THR A 711 -20.46 18.11 1.76
CA THR A 711 -20.09 17.32 0.58
C THR A 711 -21.31 16.94 -0.24
N VAL A 712 -21.14 16.82 -1.56
CA VAL A 712 -22.16 16.26 -2.46
C VAL A 712 -21.62 15.01 -3.11
N ARG A 713 -22.40 13.94 -3.08
CA ARG A 713 -22.06 12.64 -3.65
C ARG A 713 -23.12 12.23 -4.66
N VAL A 714 -22.71 11.66 -5.79
CA VAL A 714 -23.63 11.19 -6.82
C VAL A 714 -23.27 9.76 -7.16
N LEU A 715 -24.17 8.83 -6.84
CA LEU A 715 -24.12 7.45 -7.30
C LEU A 715 -24.79 7.38 -8.68
N ALA A 716 -24.02 6.97 -9.68
CA ALA A 716 -24.47 6.81 -11.06
C ALA A 716 -24.19 5.38 -11.53
N PRO A 717 -25.12 4.43 -11.29
CA PRO A 717 -24.99 3.06 -11.79
C PRO A 717 -24.83 3.01 -13.32
N PRO A 718 -24.16 2.00 -13.88
CA PRO A 718 -24.10 1.82 -15.34
C PRO A 718 -25.45 1.34 -15.88
N ASP A 719 -25.79 1.74 -17.12
CA ASP A 719 -26.96 1.19 -17.80
C ASP A 719 -26.69 -0.26 -18.27
N LEU A 720 -27.41 -1.21 -17.66
CA LEU A 720 -27.34 -2.64 -17.94
C LEU A 720 -28.62 -3.16 -18.64
N SER A 721 -29.44 -2.27 -19.19
CA SER A 721 -30.70 -2.62 -19.85
C SER A 721 -30.51 -3.46 -21.11
N TYR A 722 -29.45 -3.21 -21.87
CA TYR A 722 -29.08 -3.95 -23.08
C TYR A 722 -28.08 -5.09 -22.85
N ALA A 723 -27.71 -5.35 -21.59
CA ALA A 723 -26.96 -6.55 -21.24
C ALA A 723 -27.82 -7.78 -21.51
N ARG A 724 -27.21 -8.84 -22.03
CA ARG A 724 -27.88 -10.14 -22.15
C ARG A 724 -28.19 -10.75 -20.77
N GLY A 725 -27.30 -10.54 -19.82
CA GLY A 725 -27.38 -11.03 -18.45
C GLY A 725 -26.37 -10.31 -17.57
N VAL A 726 -26.53 -10.42 -16.26
CA VAL A 726 -25.64 -9.79 -15.27
C VAL A 726 -25.26 -10.86 -14.23
N VAL A 727 -23.97 -11.11 -14.07
CA VAL A 727 -23.45 -12.06 -13.08
C VAL A 727 -22.49 -11.34 -12.16
N ALA A 728 -22.94 -11.06 -10.93
CA ALA A 728 -22.09 -10.55 -9.87
C ALA A 728 -21.50 -11.73 -9.08
N LEU A 729 -20.19 -11.72 -8.82
CA LEU A 729 -19.46 -12.74 -8.09
C LEU A 729 -18.89 -12.14 -6.82
N ASP A 730 -19.19 -12.73 -5.67
CA ASP A 730 -18.71 -12.23 -4.38
C ASP A 730 -18.53 -13.39 -3.40
N GLY A 731 -17.59 -13.27 -2.48
CA GLY A 731 -17.36 -14.22 -1.40
C GLY A 731 -18.40 -14.15 -0.31
N THR A 732 -18.79 -12.93 0.03
CA THR A 732 -19.65 -12.60 1.16
C THR A 732 -20.46 -11.35 0.78
N PRO A 733 -21.42 -11.49 -0.15
CA PRO A 733 -22.12 -10.34 -0.70
C PRO A 733 -23.13 -9.77 0.29
N THR A 734 -23.22 -8.44 0.28
CA THR A 734 -24.37 -7.72 0.83
C THR A 734 -25.29 -7.36 -0.31
N LYS A 735 -26.34 -8.17 -0.51
CA LYS A 735 -27.22 -8.07 -1.67
C LYS A 735 -27.77 -6.66 -1.89
N SER A 736 -28.26 -6.01 -0.84
CA SER A 736 -28.85 -4.67 -0.92
C SER A 736 -27.86 -3.63 -1.47
N MET A 737 -26.59 -3.71 -1.06
CA MET A 737 -25.53 -2.83 -1.59
C MET A 737 -25.25 -3.11 -3.07
N TRP A 738 -25.17 -4.38 -3.47
CA TRP A 738 -25.00 -4.76 -4.88
C TRP A 738 -26.12 -4.24 -5.77
N GLU A 739 -27.37 -4.37 -5.34
CA GLU A 739 -28.52 -3.88 -6.11
C GLU A 739 -28.52 -2.35 -6.25
N LEU A 740 -28.10 -1.62 -5.22
CA LEU A 740 -27.95 -0.15 -5.27
C LEU A 740 -26.86 0.29 -6.25
N VAL A 741 -25.69 -0.36 -6.19
CA VAL A 741 -24.52 0.04 -6.99
C VAL A 741 -24.67 -0.29 -8.47
N LEU A 742 -25.29 -1.42 -8.78
CA LEU A 742 -25.56 -1.81 -10.17
C LEU A 742 -26.87 -1.25 -10.71
N GLY A 743 -27.74 -0.68 -9.87
CA GLY A 743 -29.07 -0.22 -10.27
C GLY A 743 -30.01 -1.36 -10.69
N GLU A 744 -29.74 -2.59 -10.23
CA GLU A 744 -30.34 -3.79 -10.79
C GLU A 744 -30.77 -4.77 -9.71
N ARG A 745 -31.90 -5.45 -9.94
CA ARG A 745 -32.36 -6.52 -9.04
C ARG A 745 -31.63 -7.81 -9.34
N LEU A 746 -31.04 -8.41 -8.31
CA LEU A 746 -30.21 -9.60 -8.44
C LEU A 746 -30.86 -10.80 -7.75
N ASN A 747 -30.85 -11.94 -8.44
CA ASN A 747 -31.21 -13.21 -7.82
C ASN A 747 -29.99 -13.77 -7.12
N HIS A 748 -29.98 -13.69 -5.79
CA HIS A 748 -28.90 -14.22 -4.95
C HIS A 748 -28.90 -15.75 -4.98
N ARG A 749 -27.74 -16.32 -5.26
CA ARG A 749 -27.51 -17.76 -5.36
C ARG A 749 -26.26 -18.14 -4.58
N GLN A 750 -26.50 -18.68 -3.39
CA GLN A 750 -25.50 -19.35 -2.58
C GLN A 750 -25.18 -20.74 -3.14
N ILE A 751 -23.90 -21.01 -3.40
CA ILE A 751 -23.45 -22.31 -3.94
C ILE A 751 -23.44 -23.40 -2.88
N LEU A 752 -22.87 -23.09 -1.71
CA LEU A 752 -22.72 -24.01 -0.59
C LEU A 752 -23.68 -23.61 0.52
N THR A 753 -24.45 -24.56 1.04
CA THR A 753 -25.25 -24.35 2.27
C THR A 753 -24.33 -24.07 3.46
N ASP A 754 -24.84 -23.47 4.54
CA ASP A 754 -24.01 -23.15 5.71
C ASP A 754 -23.31 -24.39 6.31
N ASP A 755 -23.97 -25.55 6.29
CA ASP A 755 -23.35 -26.81 6.70
C ASP A 755 -22.19 -27.19 5.76
N GLU A 756 -22.40 -27.14 4.44
CA GLU A 756 -21.35 -27.40 3.44
C GLU A 756 -20.21 -26.37 3.51
N ARG A 757 -20.47 -25.12 3.89
CA ARG A 757 -19.42 -24.11 4.08
C ARG A 757 -18.53 -24.44 5.27
N ARG A 758 -19.10 -24.93 6.37
CA ARG A 758 -18.31 -25.37 7.53
C ARG A 758 -17.43 -26.55 7.16
N ASP A 759 -18.00 -27.54 6.49
CA ASP A 759 -17.25 -28.70 6.01
C ASP A 759 -16.20 -28.28 4.98
N TYR A 760 -16.48 -27.28 4.13
CA TYR A 760 -15.49 -26.75 3.20
C TYR A 760 -14.32 -26.04 3.91
N LEU A 761 -14.58 -25.20 4.92
CA LEU A 761 -13.52 -24.55 5.68
C LEU A 761 -12.67 -25.56 6.48
N ARG A 762 -13.33 -26.51 7.16
CA ARG A 762 -12.67 -27.47 8.05
C ARG A 762 -12.01 -28.62 7.30
N ASP A 763 -12.72 -29.25 6.37
CA ASP A 763 -12.31 -30.52 5.77
C ASP A 763 -11.66 -30.33 4.40
N ALA A 764 -12.10 -29.36 3.61
CA ALA A 764 -11.57 -29.14 2.26
C ALA A 764 -10.38 -28.17 2.22
N LEU A 765 -10.42 -27.11 3.04
CA LEU A 765 -9.33 -26.15 3.14
C LEU A 765 -8.40 -26.40 4.35
N ASP A 766 -8.80 -27.26 5.29
CA ASP A 766 -8.07 -27.53 6.54
C ASP A 766 -7.68 -26.26 7.31
N LEU A 767 -8.63 -25.31 7.39
CA LEU A 767 -8.45 -24.06 8.12
C LEU A 767 -8.78 -24.25 9.61
N ASN A 768 -7.73 -24.17 10.42
CA ASN A 768 -7.79 -24.33 11.86
C ASN A 768 -7.84 -22.94 12.52
N LEU A 769 -9.07 -22.48 12.79
CA LEU A 769 -9.30 -21.14 13.35
C LEU A 769 -9.12 -21.12 14.86
N VAL A 770 -8.31 -20.20 15.37
CA VAL A 770 -8.08 -19.99 16.81
C VAL A 770 -8.62 -18.63 17.22
N ARG A 771 -9.70 -18.62 18.01
CA ARG A 771 -10.26 -17.36 18.53
C ARG A 771 -9.39 -16.87 19.68
N THR A 772 -8.88 -15.64 19.61
CA THR A 772 -8.02 -15.07 20.66
C THR A 772 -8.64 -13.90 21.42
N SER A 773 -9.84 -13.48 21.01
CA SER A 773 -10.62 -12.44 21.70
C SER A 773 -12.12 -12.71 21.57
N GLU A 774 -12.86 -12.43 22.63
CA GLU A 774 -14.34 -12.42 22.67
C GLU A 774 -14.92 -11.00 22.43
N TYR A 775 -14.05 -10.03 22.10
CA TYR A 775 -14.44 -8.64 21.90
C TYR A 775 -14.31 -8.25 20.43
N VAL A 776 -15.25 -7.42 19.98
CA VAL A 776 -15.13 -6.69 18.71
C VAL A 776 -14.05 -5.62 18.88
N LYS A 777 -13.01 -5.68 18.04
CA LYS A 777 -11.86 -4.76 18.10
C LYS A 777 -11.82 -3.88 16.84
N PRO A 778 -12.49 -2.71 16.79
CA PRO A 778 -12.50 -1.86 15.60
C PRO A 778 -11.21 -1.03 15.50
N TYR A 779 -10.25 -1.46 14.69
CA TYR A 779 -8.90 -0.89 14.65
C TYR A 779 -8.73 0.22 13.60
N ASN A 780 -9.81 0.84 13.13
CA ASN A 780 -9.73 2.00 12.21
C ASN A 780 -9.46 3.34 12.91
N SER A 781 -9.27 3.34 14.23
CA SER A 781 -8.94 4.51 15.04
C SER A 781 -7.80 4.16 15.97
N ALA A 782 -6.76 5.01 16.02
CA ALA A 782 -5.58 4.81 16.87
C ALA A 782 -5.97 4.58 18.35
N ASP A 783 -6.94 5.36 18.85
CA ASP A 783 -7.53 5.23 20.20
C ASP A 783 -8.09 3.84 20.56
N HIS A 784 -8.26 2.95 19.57
CA HIS A 784 -8.81 1.60 19.76
C HIS A 784 -7.80 0.49 19.55
N VAL A 785 -6.60 0.80 19.04
CA VAL A 785 -5.55 -0.18 18.80
C VAL A 785 -4.90 -0.57 20.13
N ALA A 786 -4.86 -1.87 20.42
CA ALA A 786 -4.29 -2.39 21.66
C ALA A 786 -2.87 -2.94 21.41
N VAL A 787 -1.94 -2.03 21.09
CA VAL A 787 -0.58 -2.36 20.62
C VAL A 787 0.13 -3.41 21.47
N ASN A 788 0.17 -3.22 22.79
CA ASN A 788 0.83 -4.17 23.70
C ASN A 788 0.15 -5.55 23.75
N ASP A 789 -1.18 -5.60 23.64
CA ASP A 789 -1.93 -6.86 23.62
C ASP A 789 -1.61 -7.63 22.34
N ASP A 790 -1.57 -6.91 21.21
CA ASP A 790 -1.32 -7.49 19.89
C ASP A 790 0.14 -7.98 19.76
N ALA A 791 1.11 -7.20 20.24
CA ALA A 791 2.52 -7.60 20.30
C ALA A 791 2.74 -8.88 21.12
N ALA A 792 2.10 -8.95 22.30
CA ALA A 792 2.16 -10.14 23.15
C ALA A 792 1.58 -11.37 22.43
N LEU A 793 0.47 -11.21 21.72
CA LEU A 793 -0.13 -12.28 20.95
C LEU A 793 0.79 -12.76 19.82
N LEU A 794 1.36 -11.85 19.04
CA LEU A 794 2.23 -12.20 17.91
C LEU A 794 3.48 -12.96 18.37
N GLU A 795 4.17 -12.48 19.41
CA GLU A 795 5.31 -13.18 20.00
C GLU A 795 4.94 -14.59 20.49
N ALA A 796 3.78 -14.73 21.13
CA ALA A 796 3.31 -16.04 21.59
C ALA A 796 2.99 -16.99 20.44
N ILE A 797 2.53 -16.48 19.29
CA ILE A 797 2.31 -17.27 18.07
C ILE A 797 3.66 -17.73 17.51
N THR A 798 4.64 -16.83 17.39
CA THR A 798 6.02 -17.17 16.96
C THR A 798 6.62 -18.25 17.85
N GLU A 799 6.55 -18.10 19.17
CA GLU A 799 7.06 -19.09 20.13
C GLU A 799 6.37 -20.44 20.02
N ARG A 800 5.06 -20.46 19.71
CA ARG A 800 4.25 -21.68 19.67
C ARG A 800 4.54 -22.52 18.42
N HIS A 801 4.79 -21.88 17.28
CA HIS A 801 4.95 -22.53 15.99
C HIS A 801 6.40 -22.62 15.50
N ASP A 802 7.34 -21.91 16.15
CA ASP A 802 8.73 -21.78 15.68
C ASP A 802 8.81 -21.18 14.25
N GLU A 803 7.81 -20.36 13.90
CA GLU A 803 7.64 -19.64 12.64
C GLU A 803 6.92 -18.31 12.92
N ASP A 804 7.41 -17.22 12.33
CA ASP A 804 6.75 -15.91 12.43
C ASP A 804 5.44 -15.88 11.62
N PRO A 805 4.34 -15.38 12.20
CA PRO A 805 3.06 -15.33 11.52
C PRO A 805 3.02 -14.23 10.46
N SER A 806 2.28 -14.48 9.38
CA SER A 806 1.86 -13.41 8.48
C SER A 806 0.58 -12.74 9.01
N VAL A 807 0.54 -11.41 9.02
CA VAL A 807 -0.50 -10.63 9.73
C VAL A 807 -1.39 -9.85 8.74
N ILE A 808 -2.70 -9.88 8.95
CA ILE A 808 -3.67 -8.98 8.33
C ILE A 808 -4.32 -8.12 9.42
N THR A 809 -4.22 -6.80 9.29
CA THR A 809 -4.85 -5.85 10.23
C THR A 809 -5.32 -4.56 9.52
N SER A 810 -5.64 -3.49 10.24
CA SER A 810 -5.91 -2.17 9.63
C SER A 810 -4.61 -1.41 9.36
N MET A 811 -4.62 -0.49 8.39
CA MET A 811 -3.47 0.41 8.15
C MET A 811 -3.14 1.24 9.40
N THR A 812 -4.17 1.71 10.11
CA THR A 812 -4.03 2.42 11.38
C THR A 812 -3.30 1.59 12.42
N ALA A 813 -3.60 0.30 12.56
CA ALA A 813 -2.90 -0.56 13.50
C ALA A 813 -1.44 -0.77 13.11
N LEU A 814 -1.13 -0.94 11.82
CA LEU A 814 0.25 -1.06 11.35
C LEU A 814 1.07 0.21 11.64
N GLN A 815 0.48 1.39 11.43
CA GLN A 815 1.11 2.67 11.78
C GLN A 815 1.40 2.77 13.28
N GLU A 816 0.45 2.39 14.14
CA GLU A 816 0.67 2.36 15.59
C GLU A 816 1.74 1.34 16.00
N TYR A 817 1.80 0.17 15.35
CA TYR A 817 2.84 -0.83 15.61
C TYR A 817 4.24 -0.31 15.24
N GLU A 818 4.36 0.44 14.14
CA GLU A 818 5.61 1.06 13.74
C GLU A 818 6.01 2.21 14.68
N CYS A 819 5.07 3.09 15.04
CA CYS A 819 5.30 4.19 15.98
C CYS A 819 5.77 3.71 17.36
N GLU A 820 5.24 2.58 17.84
CA GLU A 820 5.62 1.99 19.13
C GLU A 820 6.79 0.99 19.01
N GLY A 821 7.34 0.79 17.81
CA GLY A 821 8.50 -0.08 17.58
C GLY A 821 8.22 -1.57 17.79
N VAL A 822 6.96 -2.01 17.68
CA VAL A 822 6.57 -3.42 17.71
C VAL A 822 6.92 -4.12 16.41
N LEU A 823 6.76 -3.43 15.27
CA LEU A 823 6.99 -3.98 13.94
C LEU A 823 7.39 -2.87 12.97
N SER A 824 8.42 -3.11 12.16
CA SER A 824 8.80 -2.28 11.00
C SER A 824 8.68 -3.09 9.72
N TYR A 825 8.15 -2.51 8.65
CA TYR A 825 7.86 -3.21 7.41
C TYR A 825 8.05 -2.30 6.19
N ASN A 826 8.20 -2.91 5.03
CA ASN A 826 8.25 -2.20 3.75
C ASN A 826 6.81 -1.87 3.30
N ASP A 827 6.45 -0.60 3.18
CA ASP A 827 5.08 -0.18 2.80
C ASP A 827 4.59 -0.74 1.45
N ASN A 828 5.51 -1.00 0.52
CA ASN A 828 5.18 -1.48 -0.84
C ASN A 828 4.98 -3.00 -0.86
N THR A 829 5.89 -3.75 -0.26
CA THR A 829 5.86 -5.22 -0.29
C THR A 829 5.17 -5.83 0.93
N GLY A 830 4.93 -5.03 1.97
CA GLY A 830 4.53 -5.43 3.33
C GLY A 830 5.41 -6.50 3.96
N GLU A 831 6.63 -6.70 3.47
CA GLU A 831 7.63 -7.56 4.14
C GLU A 831 8.04 -6.93 5.46
N VAL A 832 8.09 -7.72 6.52
CA VAL A 832 8.49 -7.25 7.85
C VAL A 832 10.00 -7.26 7.95
N LEU A 833 10.58 -6.11 8.29
CA LEU A 833 12.01 -5.92 8.46
C LEU A 833 12.44 -6.26 9.90
N GLU A 834 11.64 -5.85 10.89
CA GLU A 834 11.84 -6.14 12.31
C GLU A 834 10.48 -6.36 12.99
N GLY A 835 10.36 -7.35 13.88
CA GLY A 835 9.15 -7.62 14.66
C GLY A 835 8.70 -9.09 14.63
N PRO A 836 7.67 -9.46 15.41
CA PRO A 836 7.17 -10.84 15.55
C PRO A 836 6.19 -11.22 14.42
N ALA A 837 6.56 -10.95 13.18
CA ALA A 837 5.81 -11.30 11.97
C ALA A 837 6.77 -11.31 10.77
N ASP A 838 6.42 -12.03 9.71
CA ASP A 838 7.24 -12.09 8.49
C ASP A 838 6.70 -11.21 7.36
N GLN A 839 5.38 -11.05 7.29
CA GLN A 839 4.71 -10.24 6.28
C GLN A 839 3.40 -9.66 6.83
N VAL A 840 3.12 -8.40 6.50
CA VAL A 840 1.90 -7.68 6.87
C VAL A 840 1.09 -7.29 5.65
N ARG A 841 -0.23 -7.32 5.79
CA ARG A 841 -1.17 -6.70 4.85
C ARG A 841 -2.26 -5.99 5.62
N TRP A 842 -2.98 -5.09 4.95
CA TRP A 842 -4.17 -4.47 5.52
C TRP A 842 -5.45 -4.88 4.79
N TYR A 843 -6.58 -4.86 5.50
CA TYR A 843 -7.90 -5.32 5.01
C TYR A 843 -8.27 -4.83 3.59
N GLY A 844 -7.99 -3.57 3.27
CA GLY A 844 -8.26 -3.00 1.94
C GLY A 844 -7.32 -3.49 0.83
N ASN A 845 -6.16 -4.05 1.20
CA ASN A 845 -5.15 -4.54 0.26
C ASN A 845 -5.15 -6.04 -0.02
N VAL A 846 -5.82 -6.85 0.82
CA VAL A 846 -5.79 -8.32 0.67
C VAL A 846 -6.80 -8.84 -0.36
N LEU A 847 -7.78 -8.02 -0.77
CA LEU A 847 -8.83 -8.41 -1.71
C LEU A 847 -8.24 -8.67 -3.11
N GLY A 848 -8.00 -9.95 -3.41
CA GLY A 848 -7.53 -10.40 -4.73
C GLY A 848 -6.09 -10.90 -4.75
N SER A 849 -5.30 -10.61 -3.71
CA SER A 849 -3.92 -11.12 -3.56
C SER A 849 -3.89 -12.64 -3.30
N ASN A 850 -2.83 -13.28 -3.79
CA ASN A 850 -2.49 -14.69 -3.57
C ASN A 850 -1.21 -14.87 -2.72
N GLU A 851 -0.68 -13.82 -2.11
CA GLU A 851 0.62 -13.89 -1.40
C GLU A 851 0.59 -14.84 -0.21
N PHE A 852 -0.50 -14.84 0.56
CA PHE A 852 -0.69 -15.75 1.70
C PHE A 852 -1.20 -17.14 1.31
N LYS A 853 -1.27 -17.46 0.01
CA LYS A 853 -1.79 -18.74 -0.49
C LYS A 853 -1.11 -19.95 0.16
N HIS A 854 0.19 -19.88 0.39
CA HIS A 854 1.00 -20.97 0.94
C HIS A 854 1.34 -20.78 2.42
N LYS A 855 0.83 -19.73 3.07
CA LYS A 855 1.13 -19.45 4.48
C LYS A 855 0.32 -20.34 5.41
N ARG A 856 1.03 -20.98 6.34
CA ARG A 856 0.49 -21.98 7.28
C ARG A 856 0.17 -21.40 8.64
N VAL A 857 0.84 -20.32 9.04
CA VAL A 857 0.56 -19.60 10.29
C VAL A 857 0.19 -18.16 9.94
N GLY A 858 -1.03 -17.77 10.30
CA GLY A 858 -1.55 -16.44 10.03
C GLY A 858 -2.21 -15.81 11.25
N ALA A 859 -2.23 -14.48 11.30
CA ALA A 859 -2.97 -13.72 12.30
C ALA A 859 -3.86 -12.67 11.62
N VAL A 860 -5.13 -12.61 12.01
CA VAL A 860 -6.08 -11.58 11.59
C VAL A 860 -6.46 -10.78 12.83
N ILE A 861 -6.00 -9.54 12.89
CA ILE A 861 -6.07 -8.70 14.09
C ILE A 861 -6.98 -7.49 13.85
N GLY A 862 -7.86 -7.21 14.82
CA GLY A 862 -8.84 -6.13 14.71
C GLY A 862 -9.91 -6.41 13.67
N SER A 863 -10.81 -5.46 13.46
CA SER A 863 -11.92 -5.51 12.49
C SER A 863 -12.17 -4.13 11.91
N THR A 864 -12.83 -4.10 10.75
CA THR A 864 -13.06 -2.87 9.98
C THR A 864 -14.33 -2.14 10.39
N HIS A 865 -14.21 -0.84 10.70
CA HIS A 865 -15.33 0.08 10.92
C HIS A 865 -14.96 1.49 10.41
N TYR A 866 -15.34 1.85 9.19
CA TYR A 866 -15.07 3.13 8.54
C TYR A 866 -15.81 4.35 9.12
N GLY A 867 -16.53 4.17 10.23
CA GLY A 867 -17.30 5.20 10.90
C GLY A 867 -18.78 5.23 10.54
N ASP A 868 -19.58 5.86 11.40
CA ASP A 868 -21.04 5.87 11.30
C ASP A 868 -21.52 6.51 9.98
N ARG A 869 -20.80 7.55 9.50
CA ARG A 869 -21.13 8.24 8.26
C ARG A 869 -21.13 7.32 7.04
N PHE A 870 -20.28 6.30 7.00
CA PHE A 870 -20.26 5.34 5.90
C PHE A 870 -21.58 4.55 5.81
N ILE A 871 -22.09 4.08 6.95
CA ILE A 871 -23.34 3.30 7.03
C ILE A 871 -24.53 4.22 6.72
N GLN A 872 -24.54 5.42 7.31
CA GLN A 872 -25.58 6.43 7.05
C GLN A 872 -25.66 6.81 5.57
N LYS A 873 -24.51 6.93 4.89
CA LYS A 873 -24.43 7.19 3.45
C LYS A 873 -25.10 6.09 2.63
N TRP A 874 -24.81 4.82 2.92
CA TRP A 874 -25.45 3.69 2.23
C TRP A 874 -26.95 3.63 2.50
N GLY A 875 -27.37 3.90 3.75
CA GLY A 875 -28.77 4.06 4.10
C GLY A 875 -29.43 5.15 3.27
N ALA A 876 -28.76 6.30 3.13
CA ALA A 876 -29.25 7.40 2.32
C ALA A 876 -29.36 7.05 0.82
N TYR A 877 -28.44 6.26 0.25
CA TYR A 877 -28.62 5.74 -1.11
C TYR A 877 -29.87 4.87 -1.23
N ALA A 878 -30.13 4.02 -0.24
CA ALA A 878 -31.35 3.22 -0.13
C ALA A 878 -32.63 4.02 0.16
N GLY A 879 -32.49 5.31 0.51
CA GLY A 879 -33.62 6.15 0.92
C GLY A 879 -34.05 5.96 2.37
N GLU A 880 -33.20 5.36 3.20
CA GLU A 880 -33.44 5.08 4.61
C GLU A 880 -32.61 5.99 5.52
N ALA A 881 -33.24 6.53 6.55
CA ALA A 881 -32.55 7.25 7.61
C ALA A 881 -31.99 6.23 8.61
N VAL A 882 -30.69 5.94 8.46
CA VAL A 882 -29.99 5.01 9.33
C VAL A 882 -29.37 5.76 10.50
N GLU A 883 -29.54 5.23 11.71
CA GLU A 883 -29.05 5.81 12.97
C GLU A 883 -28.50 4.72 13.87
N ARG A 884 -27.43 5.05 14.57
CA ARG A 884 -26.76 4.14 15.50
C ARG A 884 -27.54 4.03 16.81
N ASN A 885 -27.57 2.85 17.41
CA ASN A 885 -28.02 2.69 18.79
C ASN A 885 -26.97 3.16 19.82
N ASP A 886 -27.34 3.22 21.10
CA ASP A 886 -26.43 3.64 22.17
C ASP A 886 -25.42 2.55 22.60
N GLU A 887 -25.52 1.34 22.03
CA GLU A 887 -24.73 0.18 22.42
C GLU A 887 -23.37 0.12 21.68
N LYS A 888 -22.52 -0.86 22.06
CA LYS A 888 -21.17 -1.06 21.54
C LYS A 888 -20.86 -2.53 21.30
N GLY A 889 -19.81 -2.82 20.54
CA GLY A 889 -19.31 -4.17 20.32
C GLY A 889 -20.30 -5.03 19.53
N ALA A 890 -20.67 -6.19 20.07
CA ALA A 890 -21.64 -7.10 19.46
C ALA A 890 -23.09 -6.60 19.53
N GLU A 891 -23.41 -5.70 20.47
CA GLU A 891 -24.76 -5.13 20.61
C GLU A 891 -24.96 -3.86 19.76
N LEU A 892 -23.90 -3.40 19.07
CA LEU A 892 -23.96 -2.28 18.14
C LEU A 892 -24.89 -2.59 16.96
N SER A 893 -25.86 -1.72 16.71
CA SER A 893 -26.81 -1.87 15.61
C SER A 893 -27.20 -0.52 15.01
N TYR A 894 -27.52 -0.54 13.72
CA TYR A 894 -27.98 0.57 12.89
C TYR A 894 -29.36 0.28 12.27
N GLY A 895 -30.07 -0.74 12.76
CA GLY A 895 -31.32 -1.23 12.18
C GLY A 895 -31.09 -2.16 10.98
N GLU A 896 -32.16 -2.70 10.39
CA GLU A 896 -32.09 -3.81 9.42
C GLU A 896 -31.10 -3.56 8.25
N PHE A 897 -31.27 -2.47 7.49
CA PHE A 897 -30.34 -2.14 6.41
C PHE A 897 -28.95 -1.74 6.92
N GLY A 898 -28.88 -0.99 8.03
CA GLY A 898 -27.60 -0.54 8.58
C GLY A 898 -26.76 -1.70 9.10
N ASP A 899 -27.40 -2.73 9.65
CA ASP A 899 -26.77 -3.95 10.17
C ASP A 899 -26.23 -4.81 9.01
N ASP A 900 -26.91 -4.86 7.87
CA ASP A 900 -26.39 -5.49 6.64
C ASP A 900 -25.08 -4.83 6.17
N VAL A 901 -24.99 -3.49 6.26
CA VAL A 901 -23.79 -2.72 5.90
C VAL A 901 -22.70 -2.86 6.99
N LEU A 902 -23.08 -2.89 8.27
CA LEU A 902 -22.14 -3.18 9.36
C LEU A 902 -21.52 -4.57 9.19
N GLN A 903 -22.34 -5.56 8.84
CA GLN A 903 -21.90 -6.93 8.56
C GLN A 903 -20.95 -7.00 7.36
N HIS A 904 -21.24 -6.22 6.31
CA HIS A 904 -20.34 -6.05 5.17
C HIS A 904 -18.97 -5.54 5.60
N MET A 905 -18.94 -4.53 6.48
CA MET A 905 -17.71 -3.91 6.92
C MET A 905 -16.90 -4.85 7.80
N ARG A 906 -17.50 -5.48 8.81
CA ARG A 906 -16.78 -6.21 9.86
C ARG A 906 -16.65 -7.70 9.54
N GLU A 907 -17.77 -8.42 9.51
CA GLU A 907 -17.76 -9.87 9.50
C GLU A 907 -17.33 -10.45 8.16
N HIS A 908 -17.79 -9.84 7.07
CA HIS A 908 -17.43 -10.24 5.71
C HIS A 908 -15.93 -10.04 5.45
N THR A 909 -15.41 -8.86 5.79
CA THR A 909 -13.99 -8.51 5.62
C THR A 909 -13.08 -9.40 6.46
N THR A 910 -13.47 -9.71 7.69
CA THR A 910 -12.70 -10.60 8.59
C THR A 910 -12.66 -12.02 8.05
N LEU A 911 -13.81 -12.60 7.66
CA LEU A 911 -13.86 -13.93 7.07
C LEU A 911 -13.04 -14.00 5.77
N GLN A 912 -13.19 -13.01 4.88
CA GLN A 912 -12.43 -12.97 3.63
C GLN A 912 -10.92 -12.86 3.85
N SER A 913 -10.48 -12.28 4.97
CA SER A 913 -9.06 -12.17 5.35
C SER A 913 -8.53 -13.48 5.91
N VAL A 914 -9.31 -14.15 6.75
CA VAL A 914 -8.99 -15.48 7.29
C VAL A 914 -8.79 -16.50 6.16
N MET A 915 -9.64 -16.47 5.14
CA MET A 915 -9.57 -17.40 4.01
C MET A 915 -8.43 -17.10 3.01
N ARG A 916 -7.52 -16.17 3.32
CA ARG A 916 -6.34 -15.86 2.50
C ARG A 916 -5.18 -16.79 2.79
N PHE A 917 -5.10 -17.29 4.01
CA PHE A 917 -4.11 -18.27 4.45
C PHE A 917 -4.49 -19.67 3.94
N GLY A 918 -3.50 -20.53 3.70
CA GLY A 918 -3.72 -21.93 3.29
C GLY A 918 -4.60 -22.13 2.04
N ARG A 919 -4.63 -21.15 1.14
CA ARG A 919 -5.54 -21.12 -0.03
C ARG A 919 -5.23 -22.22 -1.05
N ASP A 920 -4.08 -22.86 -0.96
CA ASP A 920 -3.73 -24.05 -1.75
C ASP A 920 -4.43 -25.35 -1.31
N GLY A 921 -5.13 -25.33 -0.17
CA GLY A 921 -5.87 -26.49 0.34
C GLY A 921 -5.02 -27.47 1.16
N GLU A 922 -3.80 -27.07 1.55
CA GLU A 922 -2.92 -27.87 2.43
C GLU A 922 -3.02 -27.42 3.91
N GLY A 923 -4.04 -26.64 4.26
CA GLY A 923 -4.31 -26.21 5.63
C GLY A 923 -3.53 -24.97 6.09
N ALA A 924 -4.05 -24.34 7.15
CA ALA A 924 -3.39 -23.27 7.89
C ALA A 924 -4.01 -23.10 9.29
N VAL A 925 -3.20 -22.69 10.27
CA VAL A 925 -3.65 -22.20 11.57
C VAL A 925 -3.77 -20.69 11.50
N VAL A 926 -4.98 -20.17 11.74
CA VAL A 926 -5.25 -18.74 11.66
C VAL A 926 -5.78 -18.24 13.00
N TYR A 927 -5.00 -17.36 13.64
CA TYR A 927 -5.39 -16.69 14.88
C TYR A 927 -6.27 -15.49 14.56
N VAL A 928 -7.48 -15.43 15.12
CA VAL A 928 -8.42 -14.35 14.89
C VAL A 928 -8.58 -13.54 16.18
N HIS A 929 -8.03 -12.33 16.19
CA HIS A 929 -8.01 -11.42 17.34
C HIS A 929 -9.12 -10.37 17.29
N THR A 930 -10.34 -10.84 17.06
CA THR A 930 -11.59 -10.05 17.15
C THR A 930 -12.78 -11.02 17.10
N ASP A 931 -13.89 -10.65 17.73
CA ASP A 931 -15.15 -11.41 17.64
C ASP A 931 -16.05 -10.90 16.50
N THR A 932 -15.59 -11.09 15.26
CA THR A 932 -16.33 -10.70 14.05
C THR A 932 -16.36 -11.80 12.99
N LEU A 933 -16.28 -13.07 13.40
CA LEU A 933 -16.58 -14.17 12.48
C LEU A 933 -18.10 -14.34 12.37
N PRO A 934 -18.65 -14.64 11.18
CA PRO A 934 -20.07 -14.93 11.03
C PRO A 934 -20.53 -16.08 11.94
N GLU A 935 -21.77 -16.04 12.44
CA GLU A 935 -22.31 -17.06 13.36
C GLU A 935 -22.16 -18.49 12.83
N TRP A 936 -22.29 -18.69 11.52
CA TRP A 936 -22.15 -20.02 10.92
C TRP A 936 -20.70 -20.54 10.96
N VAL A 937 -19.69 -19.70 11.18
CA VAL A 937 -18.28 -20.09 11.31
C VAL A 937 -17.95 -20.53 12.73
N GLU A 938 -18.74 -20.15 13.75
CA GLU A 938 -18.45 -20.51 15.14
C GLU A 938 -18.18 -22.01 15.38
N PRO A 939 -18.92 -22.96 14.76
CA PRO A 939 -18.66 -24.38 14.95
C PRO A 939 -17.37 -24.90 14.29
N VAL A 940 -16.68 -24.06 13.51
CA VAL A 940 -15.40 -24.36 12.83
C VAL A 940 -14.20 -23.96 13.71
N ILE A 941 -14.41 -23.16 14.76
CA ILE A 941 -13.34 -22.74 15.67
C ILE A 941 -12.73 -23.97 16.34
N ALA A 942 -11.44 -24.19 16.10
CA ALA A 942 -10.72 -25.38 16.53
C ALA A 942 -10.21 -25.26 17.97
N ALA A 943 -9.86 -24.05 18.39
CA ALA A 943 -9.25 -23.76 19.69
C ALA A 943 -9.48 -22.33 20.14
N GLU A 944 -9.27 -22.07 21.43
CA GLU A 944 -9.30 -20.72 22.01
C GLU A 944 -7.92 -20.29 22.51
N GLY A 945 -7.67 -18.98 22.46
CA GLY A 945 -6.51 -18.35 23.07
C GLY A 945 -6.90 -17.04 23.74
N ARG A 946 -6.03 -16.51 24.58
CA ARG A 946 -6.24 -15.20 25.20
C ARG A 946 -4.93 -14.59 25.68
N VAL A 947 -4.84 -13.27 25.55
CA VAL A 947 -3.84 -12.47 26.27
C VAL A 947 -4.31 -12.36 27.72
N ILE A 948 -3.49 -12.83 28.67
CA ILE A 948 -3.81 -12.82 30.11
C ILE A 948 -3.49 -11.46 30.70
N ARG A 949 -2.28 -10.96 30.43
CA ARG A 949 -1.82 -9.63 30.85
C ARG A 949 -0.74 -9.13 29.91
N THR A 950 -0.67 -7.81 29.79
CA THR A 950 0.46 -7.11 29.14
C THR A 950 1.48 -6.63 30.16
N ARG A 951 2.71 -6.49 29.72
CA ARG A 951 3.83 -5.99 30.51
C ARG A 951 3.97 -4.49 30.28
N SER A 952 4.18 -3.75 31.37
CA SER A 952 4.49 -2.32 31.26
C SER A 952 5.91 -2.09 30.74
N GLU A 953 6.18 -0.95 30.12
CA GLU A 953 7.53 -0.54 29.70
C GLU A 953 8.56 -0.66 30.85
N GLY A 954 8.16 -0.29 32.07
CA GLY A 954 9.02 -0.43 33.25
C GLY A 954 9.28 -1.88 33.68
N GLU A 955 8.38 -2.82 33.36
CA GLU A 955 8.58 -4.27 33.55
C GLU A 955 9.52 -4.83 32.48
N GLN A 956 9.33 -4.46 31.21
CA GLN A 956 10.23 -4.80 30.10
C GLN A 956 11.67 -4.34 30.35
N GLN A 957 11.86 -3.08 30.76
CA GLN A 957 13.18 -2.54 31.12
C GLN A 957 13.85 -3.36 32.24
N VAL A 958 13.07 -3.78 33.24
CA VAL A 958 13.56 -4.60 34.35
C VAL A 958 13.94 -6.01 33.89
N ILE A 959 13.16 -6.62 32.98
CA ILE A 959 13.46 -7.93 32.39
C ILE A 959 14.74 -7.85 31.56
N LYS A 960 14.84 -6.87 30.64
CA LYS A 960 16.02 -6.67 29.79
C LYS A 960 17.29 -6.45 30.62
N ALA A 961 17.21 -5.61 31.66
CA ALA A 961 18.33 -5.37 32.57
C ALA A 961 18.69 -6.61 33.42
N ALA A 962 17.70 -7.46 33.72
CA ALA A 962 17.90 -8.71 34.44
C ALA A 962 18.56 -9.79 33.57
N THR A 963 18.20 -9.89 32.29
CA THR A 963 18.80 -10.84 31.33
C THR A 963 20.30 -10.60 31.12
N ASP A 964 20.75 -9.35 31.18
CA ASP A 964 22.17 -8.98 31.03
C ASP A 964 23.04 -9.38 32.24
N LEU A 965 22.43 -9.72 33.37
CA LEU A 965 23.13 -10.00 34.63
C LEU A 965 22.93 -11.47 35.02
N HIS A 966 23.96 -12.16 35.51
CA HIS A 966 23.82 -13.58 35.93
C HIS A 966 23.23 -13.75 37.34
N SER A 967 23.40 -12.76 38.22
CA SER A 967 22.77 -12.68 39.55
C SER A 967 22.85 -11.25 40.03
N TRP A 968 21.79 -10.72 40.64
CA TRP A 968 21.72 -9.29 40.96
C TRP A 968 20.91 -8.99 42.21
N GLN A 969 21.18 -7.84 42.80
CA GLN A 969 20.35 -7.22 43.83
C GLN A 969 19.36 -6.25 43.20
N THR A 970 18.23 -6.02 43.85
CA THR A 970 17.24 -5.01 43.42
C THR A 970 17.84 -3.60 43.23
N ALA A 971 18.91 -3.27 43.96
CA ALA A 971 19.59 -1.98 43.80
C ALA A 971 20.34 -1.88 42.46
N GLU A 972 20.92 -2.98 41.99
CA GLU A 972 21.75 -3.02 40.79
C GLU A 972 20.88 -2.87 39.53
N ILE A 973 19.71 -3.51 39.51
CA ILE A 973 18.72 -3.32 38.43
C ILE A 973 18.16 -1.89 38.43
N ALA A 974 17.87 -1.32 39.60
CA ALA A 974 17.34 0.03 39.71
C ALA A 974 18.36 1.13 39.34
N GLU A 975 19.64 0.79 39.25
CA GLU A 975 20.72 1.69 38.81
C GLU A 975 21.14 1.42 37.35
N HIS A 976 20.50 0.45 36.68
CA HIS A 976 20.81 0.11 35.28
C HIS A 976 20.40 1.25 34.33
N PRO A 977 21.23 1.61 33.32
CA PRO A 977 20.98 2.77 32.46
C PRO A 977 19.65 2.76 31.71
N ILE A 978 19.09 1.58 31.45
CA ILE A 978 17.83 1.41 30.70
C ILE A 978 16.59 1.43 31.60
N VAL A 979 16.74 1.40 32.93
CA VAL A 979 15.63 1.28 33.88
C VAL A 979 15.22 2.66 34.40
N ASN A 980 14.05 3.13 33.99
CA ASN A 980 13.53 4.45 34.34
C ASN A 980 12.56 4.43 35.55
N VAL A 981 12.29 3.24 36.11
CA VAL A 981 11.37 3.07 37.25
C VAL A 981 12.10 3.07 38.60
N GLY A 982 11.43 3.63 39.62
CA GLY A 982 12.03 3.74 40.95
C GLY A 982 12.28 2.38 41.63
N LYS A 983 13.30 2.30 42.49
CA LYS A 983 13.72 1.07 43.21
C LYS A 983 12.59 0.28 43.89
N ARG A 984 11.54 0.94 44.38
CA ARG A 984 10.37 0.27 44.98
C ARG A 984 9.54 -0.46 43.94
N GLN A 985 9.41 0.10 42.74
CA GLN A 985 8.70 -0.51 41.63
C GLN A 985 9.51 -1.68 41.05
N VAL A 986 10.83 -1.52 40.86
CA VAL A 986 11.75 -2.63 40.53
C VAL A 986 11.61 -3.78 41.52
N PHE A 987 11.58 -3.48 42.82
CA PHE A 987 11.35 -4.50 43.84
C PHE A 987 10.03 -5.25 43.65
N ASN A 988 8.93 -4.53 43.39
CA ASN A 988 7.62 -5.14 43.20
C ASN A 988 7.60 -6.03 41.95
N ILE A 989 8.16 -5.56 40.83
CA ILE A 989 8.27 -6.31 39.56
C ILE A 989 9.06 -7.61 39.77
N LEU A 990 10.24 -7.54 40.41
CA LEU A 990 11.05 -8.75 40.67
C LEU A 990 10.34 -9.76 41.58
N ASN A 991 9.53 -9.29 42.55
CA ASN A 991 8.72 -10.21 43.35
C ASN A 991 7.60 -10.84 42.53
N ASP A 992 6.94 -10.08 41.66
CA ASP A 992 5.90 -10.60 40.77
C ASP A 992 6.48 -11.67 39.84
N LEU A 993 7.62 -11.41 39.21
CA LEU A 993 8.32 -12.37 38.35
C LEU A 993 8.72 -13.65 39.11
N ALA A 994 9.17 -13.53 40.37
CA ALA A 994 9.49 -14.69 41.19
C ALA A 994 8.27 -15.47 41.68
N ASP A 995 7.16 -14.78 41.97
CA ASP A 995 5.91 -15.43 42.37
C ASP A 995 5.29 -16.20 41.17
N HIS A 996 5.54 -15.76 39.93
CA HIS A 996 5.22 -16.48 38.68
C HIS A 996 6.25 -17.55 38.29
N GLY A 997 7.35 -17.68 39.04
CA GLY A 997 8.34 -18.75 38.86
C GLY A 997 9.43 -18.47 37.82
N TYR A 998 9.55 -17.24 37.32
CA TYR A 998 10.61 -16.86 36.37
C TYR A 998 11.94 -16.53 37.06
N LEU A 999 11.90 -16.20 38.35
CA LEU A 999 13.06 -15.84 39.16
C LEU A 999 13.11 -16.64 40.47
N GLN A 1000 14.32 -17.03 40.87
CA GLN A 1000 14.59 -17.50 42.22
C GLN A 1000 15.11 -16.35 43.09
N ARG A 1001 14.74 -16.35 44.37
CA ARG A 1001 15.25 -15.38 45.35
C ARG A 1001 15.90 -16.07 46.55
N GLU A 1002 17.09 -15.63 46.92
CA GLU A 1002 17.72 -15.96 48.20
C GLU A 1002 17.78 -14.73 49.11
N SER A 1003 17.57 -14.93 50.42
CA SER A 1003 17.66 -13.82 51.38
C SER A 1003 19.12 -13.55 51.74
N ASP A 1004 19.58 -12.31 51.55
CA ASP A 1004 20.88 -11.85 52.03
C ASP A 1004 20.71 -10.65 52.98
N GLY A 1005 20.84 -10.90 54.28
CA GLY A 1005 20.73 -9.87 55.32
C GLY A 1005 19.36 -9.17 55.36
N ARG A 1006 19.28 -7.95 54.81
CA ARG A 1006 18.04 -7.15 54.72
C ARG A 1006 17.49 -7.01 53.29
N GLY A 1007 18.09 -7.70 52.32
CA GLY A 1007 17.69 -7.68 50.91
C GLY A 1007 17.57 -9.09 50.33
N TYR A 1008 17.32 -9.14 49.02
CA TYR A 1008 17.27 -10.38 48.24
C TYR A 1008 18.32 -10.33 47.14
N VAL A 1009 18.91 -11.49 46.86
CA VAL A 1009 19.67 -11.76 45.64
C VAL A 1009 18.76 -12.57 44.73
N TRP A 1010 18.64 -12.13 43.48
CA TRP A 1010 17.78 -12.73 42.46
C TRP A 1010 18.64 -13.54 41.50
N TYR A 1011 18.08 -14.66 41.04
CA TYR A 1011 18.69 -15.55 40.06
C TYR A 1011 17.67 -15.79 38.94
N ASP A 1012 18.15 -15.77 37.72
CA ASP A 1012 17.37 -16.22 36.56
C ASP A 1012 17.03 -17.72 36.70
N ASP A 1013 15.75 -18.06 36.60
CA ASP A 1013 15.23 -19.43 36.58
C ASP A 1013 14.39 -19.73 35.31
N GLY A 1014 14.33 -18.78 34.37
CA GLY A 1014 13.46 -18.88 33.20
C GLY A 1014 13.11 -17.59 32.48
N LEU A 1015 13.85 -16.49 32.67
CA LEU A 1015 13.60 -15.21 31.98
C LEU A 1015 13.67 -15.34 30.45
N HIS A 1016 14.50 -16.24 29.91
CA HIS A 1016 14.58 -16.54 28.48
C HIS A 1016 13.31 -17.18 27.87
N ARG A 1017 12.28 -17.46 28.69
CA ARG A 1017 10.98 -17.99 28.24
C ARG A 1017 9.84 -16.99 28.47
N ILE A 1018 10.19 -15.77 28.85
CA ILE A 1018 9.24 -14.69 28.99
C ILE A 1018 9.09 -14.03 27.63
N ASN A 1019 7.85 -13.97 27.17
CA ASN A 1019 7.39 -13.07 26.11
C ASN A 1019 7.53 -11.61 26.59
N ASP A 1020 8.14 -10.75 25.78
CA ASP A 1020 8.53 -9.41 26.22
C ASP A 1020 7.31 -8.51 26.43
N HIS A 1021 6.20 -8.78 25.73
CA HIS A 1021 5.02 -7.93 25.73
C HIS A 1021 3.88 -8.39 26.66
N GLY A 1022 3.78 -9.69 26.99
CA GLY A 1022 2.68 -10.18 27.82
C GLY A 1022 2.66 -11.69 28.07
N ASP A 1023 1.82 -12.12 29.00
CA ASP A 1023 1.55 -13.55 29.20
C ASP A 1023 0.32 -13.94 28.36
N VAL A 1024 0.48 -14.92 27.47
CA VAL A 1024 -0.57 -15.38 26.55
C VAL A 1024 -0.79 -16.88 26.74
N GLU A 1025 -2.05 -17.30 26.73
CA GLU A 1025 -2.46 -18.71 26.75
C GLU A 1025 -3.02 -19.08 25.38
N LEU A 1026 -2.36 -20.01 24.69
CA LEU A 1026 -2.80 -20.55 23.40
C LEU A 1026 -3.06 -22.04 23.55
N GLU A 1027 -4.30 -22.49 23.28
CA GLU A 1027 -4.60 -23.92 23.22
C GLU A 1027 -3.88 -24.58 22.03
N PRO A 1028 -3.43 -25.84 22.17
CA PRO A 1028 -2.74 -26.53 21.09
C PRO A 1028 -3.71 -26.90 19.96
N VAL A 1029 -3.24 -26.75 18.73
CA VAL A 1029 -3.93 -27.16 17.49
C VAL A 1029 -3.01 -28.14 16.76
N GLU A 1030 -3.53 -29.29 16.34
CA GLU A 1030 -2.80 -30.27 15.52
C GLU A 1030 -3.13 -30.04 14.04
N LEU A 1031 -2.12 -29.90 13.18
CA LEU A 1031 -2.28 -29.95 11.72
C LEU A 1031 -2.18 -31.41 11.28
N ASP A 1032 -3.22 -31.93 10.64
CA ASP A 1032 -3.26 -33.29 10.09
C ASP A 1032 -2.38 -33.37 8.83
N GLY A 1033 -1.07 -33.51 9.04
CA GLY A 1033 -0.07 -33.60 7.96
C GLY A 1033 1.38 -33.65 8.42
N ALA A 1034 1.66 -33.26 9.67
CA ALA A 1034 2.98 -33.35 10.29
C ALA A 1034 3.24 -34.71 10.98
N GLU A 1035 2.88 -35.84 10.35
CA GLU A 1035 3.31 -37.16 10.83
C GLU A 1035 4.82 -37.36 10.55
N GLY A 1036 5.63 -36.71 11.37
CA GLY A 1036 7.10 -36.83 11.34
C GLY A 1036 7.82 -36.14 12.51
N ALA A 1037 7.20 -35.18 13.19
CA ALA A 1037 7.85 -34.41 14.26
C ALA A 1037 7.53 -34.89 15.69
N ASN A 1038 6.47 -35.69 15.88
CA ASN A 1038 5.93 -36.07 17.19
C ASN A 1038 6.79 -37.06 18.01
N GLU A 1039 7.94 -37.55 17.50
CA GLU A 1039 8.92 -38.31 18.30
C GLU A 1039 10.07 -37.45 18.85
N VAL A 1040 10.13 -36.15 18.52
CA VAL A 1040 11.23 -35.26 18.92
C VAL A 1040 10.87 -34.36 20.12
N GLU A 1041 9.59 -34.09 20.39
CA GLU A 1041 9.16 -33.25 21.53
C GLU A 1041 9.45 -33.87 22.91
N GLU A 1042 9.42 -35.20 23.07
CA GLU A 1042 9.83 -35.83 24.35
C GLU A 1042 11.36 -35.91 24.54
N ILE A 1043 12.15 -35.68 23.49
CA ILE A 1043 13.62 -35.75 23.53
C ILE A 1043 14.25 -34.35 23.64
N ALA A 1044 13.59 -33.30 23.18
CA ALA A 1044 14.04 -31.91 23.33
C ALA A 1044 14.00 -31.42 24.79
N ARG A 1045 13.10 -31.95 25.64
CA ARG A 1045 13.10 -31.69 27.10
C ARG A 1045 14.30 -32.29 27.86
N ARG A 1046 15.23 -32.98 27.20
CA ARG A 1046 16.36 -33.68 27.84
C ARG A 1046 17.76 -33.31 27.35
N LYS A 1047 17.94 -32.28 26.52
CA LYS A 1047 19.28 -31.90 26.04
C LYS A 1047 19.58 -30.40 26.18
N THR A 1048 19.94 -29.98 27.39
CA THR A 1048 20.85 -28.84 27.60
C THR A 1048 21.53 -28.94 28.98
N ILE A 1049 22.78 -29.41 28.93
CA ILE A 1049 23.93 -29.19 29.82
C ILE A 1049 23.65 -29.06 31.34
N TYR A 1050 23.64 -30.20 32.04
CA TYR A 1050 23.94 -30.25 33.48
C TYR A 1050 25.46 -30.21 33.70
N THR A 1051 26.00 -29.15 34.29
CA THR A 1051 27.31 -29.17 34.95
C THR A 1051 27.16 -29.70 36.38
N TRP A 1052 27.40 -31.00 36.56
CA TRP A 1052 27.54 -31.60 37.89
C TRP A 1052 28.93 -31.29 38.46
N ASP A 1053 28.97 -30.51 39.53
CA ASP A 1053 30.15 -30.32 40.36
C ASP A 1053 30.26 -31.47 41.39
N PHE A 1054 31.25 -32.35 41.18
CA PHE A 1054 31.56 -33.44 42.09
C PHE A 1054 32.21 -32.92 43.39
N ARG A 1055 31.46 -32.85 44.49
CA ARG A 1055 32.05 -32.83 45.84
C ARG A 1055 32.35 -34.24 46.30
N ASN A 1056 33.63 -34.61 46.19
CA ASN A 1056 34.21 -35.76 46.90
C ASN A 1056 34.18 -35.49 48.43
N SER A 1057 33.54 -36.38 49.18
CA SER A 1057 33.91 -36.67 50.57
C SER A 1057 33.50 -38.11 50.95
N PRO A 1058 34.23 -38.76 51.87
CA PRO A 1058 34.54 -40.19 51.74
C PRO A 1058 33.72 -41.12 52.64
N CYS A 1059 33.54 -42.36 52.16
CA CYS A 1059 33.58 -43.65 52.88
C CYS A 1059 32.71 -43.83 54.14
N GLU A 1060 31.74 -44.76 54.09
CA GLU A 1060 31.87 -46.06 54.77
C GLU A 1060 30.76 -47.04 54.37
N LEU A 1061 31.19 -48.26 54.01
CA LEU A 1061 30.38 -49.44 53.72
C LEU A 1061 29.84 -50.06 55.01
N THR A 1062 28.54 -50.38 55.09
CA THR A 1062 28.07 -51.57 55.84
C THR A 1062 26.79 -52.17 55.23
N SER A 1063 26.97 -53.36 54.62
CA SER A 1063 26.12 -54.57 54.62
C SER A 1063 24.58 -54.49 54.85
N ASP A 1064 23.85 -55.00 53.85
CA ASP A 1064 22.58 -55.78 53.93
C ASP A 1064 22.56 -56.82 55.10
N PRO A 1065 21.41 -57.33 55.62
CA PRO A 1065 20.27 -57.80 54.80
C PRO A 1065 18.82 -57.81 55.43
N ALA A 1066 17.85 -58.15 54.57
CA ALA A 1066 16.67 -59.02 54.78
C ALA A 1066 15.41 -58.59 55.61
N ASP A 1067 14.27 -58.80 54.94
CA ASP A 1067 13.00 -59.42 55.39
C ASP A 1067 12.04 -58.72 56.39
N SER A 1068 10.88 -58.34 55.84
CA SER A 1068 9.58 -59.05 56.03
C SER A 1068 8.41 -58.36 56.79
N LEU A 1069 7.22 -58.52 56.17
CA LEU A 1069 5.84 -58.73 56.69
C LEU A 1069 4.75 -57.62 56.59
N ASN A 1070 3.76 -57.93 55.73
CA ASN A 1070 2.29 -57.99 55.95
C ASN A 1070 1.47 -56.69 56.22
N ASP A 1071 0.20 -56.49 55.82
CA ASP A 1071 -0.89 -57.35 55.29
C ASP A 1071 -2.03 -56.46 54.69
N ILE A 1072 -2.63 -56.92 53.57
CA ILE A 1072 -4.07 -57.12 53.22
C ILE A 1072 -5.16 -56.08 53.58
N ASP A 1073 -5.90 -55.58 52.56
CA ASP A 1073 -7.36 -55.82 52.28
C ASP A 1073 -7.80 -55.09 50.97
N ARG A 1074 -8.19 -55.77 49.89
CA ARG A 1074 -9.56 -56.20 49.46
C ARG A 1074 -10.54 -55.09 49.04
N LEU A 1075 -10.83 -54.97 47.73
CA LEU A 1075 -12.06 -55.47 47.07
C LEU A 1075 -12.15 -54.98 45.61
N ALA A 1076 -12.44 -55.93 44.72
CA ALA A 1076 -12.88 -55.71 43.34
C ALA A 1076 -14.39 -56.00 43.26
N SER A 1077 -15.10 -55.29 42.38
CA SER A 1077 -16.37 -55.77 41.81
C SER A 1077 -16.60 -55.15 40.43
N GLU A 1078 -16.64 -56.05 39.44
CA GLU A 1078 -17.00 -55.89 38.03
C GLU A 1078 -18.45 -55.44 37.78
N PRO A 1079 -18.78 -55.03 36.54
CA PRO A 1079 -20.04 -54.37 36.16
C PRO A 1079 -21.11 -55.35 35.61
N ALA A 1080 -22.37 -54.91 35.59
CA ALA A 1080 -23.47 -55.63 34.94
C ALA A 1080 -24.46 -54.67 34.25
N THR A 1081 -24.37 -54.67 32.91
CA THR A 1081 -25.42 -54.76 31.87
C THR A 1081 -26.88 -54.37 32.16
N GLY A 1082 -27.46 -53.63 31.19
CA GLY A 1082 -28.89 -53.55 30.84
C GLY A 1082 -29.55 -52.29 31.38
N GLY A 1083 -30.19 -51.40 30.63
CA GLY A 1083 -30.83 -51.47 29.31
C GLY A 1083 -32.15 -50.69 29.45
N ASP A 1084 -32.46 -49.76 28.55
CA ASP A 1084 -33.79 -49.51 27.97
C ASP A 1084 -33.86 -48.21 27.16
N ARG A 1085 -34.69 -48.28 26.12
CA ARG A 1085 -35.00 -47.27 25.10
C ARG A 1085 -35.65 -45.99 25.67
N PRO A 1086 -35.53 -44.85 24.99
CA PRO A 1086 -36.32 -43.65 25.26
C PRO A 1086 -37.73 -43.72 24.62
N PRO A 1087 -38.75 -43.04 25.18
CA PRO A 1087 -40.04 -42.85 24.55
C PRO A 1087 -40.11 -41.59 23.67
N ASP A 1088 -40.91 -41.67 22.60
CA ASP A 1088 -41.20 -40.61 21.63
C ASP A 1088 -42.15 -39.50 22.14
N SER A 1089 -41.87 -38.29 21.64
CA SER A 1089 -42.78 -37.25 21.07
C SER A 1089 -43.76 -36.41 21.94
N ILE A 1090 -43.86 -35.14 21.49
CA ILE A 1090 -44.88 -34.08 21.71
C ILE A 1090 -44.56 -33.18 22.92
N ASP A 1091 -44.19 -31.91 22.75
CA ASP A 1091 -44.91 -30.75 22.18
C ASP A 1091 -43.94 -29.72 21.56
#